data_AF-A0A954Y3Z2-F1
#
_entry.id   AF-A0A954Y3Z2-F1
#
_cell.length_a   1.000
_cell.length_b   1.000
_cell.length_c   1.000
_cell.angle_alpha   90.00
_cell.angle_beta   90.00
_cell.angle_gamma   90.00
#
_symmetry.space_group_name_H-M   'P 1'
#
loop_
_entity.id
_entity.type
_entity.pdbx_description
1 polymer ?
#
loop_
_entity_poly.entity_id
_entity_poly.type
_entity_poly.pdbx_seq_one_letter_code
_entity_poly.pdbx_strand_id
1 'polypeptide(L)'
;MRTFMICCRRTRQTASLALGLVLALTAAPRMAAAVNTVFFSPSAAGVDKSIPVWGVDTAWAHFDNVRQSFHHIGEGNTVGAVRVLVYIDEPLVDLGGGNYALNAAAKAKVDSHLNLAAMGGPNIPLTFGLGGSDPGSVDPAYVSGARVNVTNYARVIKATQEYINTRPGFTESPIYAIEPFNEPDFNFFPSASAADLAADLNSIIGQLKTHSVFQNTLMMAPSVLNSDGAQFWYDRVPQATAGSSHLLAGSLTSWTNFVNNVNNDNKPFIDPEIHSMAEILAGAEHGMEMGMIWADVLRGRGKLIEASDGKRLAYAENLGSQSAGAVYRAPDGRVYAFAGGVERDYMGTPDSYRFVSTDQDVYFNGIPVREFMLQTNRDIANDYENNGSASHEGAYADIDFDQKGMPALDGYRWKIVNDQTGQVMEVAGGGTGNGALIRSAADFDASRQKWDIVRTRNGYYQLFNANSGRTAEVASNSLANGASVRQWGTADNQTQQWFIDPAGDGAFYLRNGNSNKYLTSSSSNSFQDDLTDSGLQKWRFVMANPTHGPLAEYRFQGNANDSAGSNHGTAFGGPSYTTGPDGSPSSAIQLDGANDYVQLPSGIASSSDISVSTWVKWDGGSDWQRIFDFGNDTTSNMFLTPRSGNNTMRFGITQDGGFGEQVLETDPLPTGEWVHLTLTLGGQTGVLYVNGKPRVAGQIQLNPSDLAPSLNYIGKSQYPDPTLDGAIADFQVHDYALSPLQVMDFVSRELTWSGDFLGTVWQEGGTSNFRLPGGVLTAFAYGDAVTFDDSDATSATIFGSVTPKSVTVSGASSRSFLGTGAIIGPGSLIKTGTGTLLLANSGENTYSGGTTIDGGVVQVGNGGAAGSIGLGEIVNNATLVFNRSDTIRQGEDFGRISGTGGVTVQSGTVVLNMANTYAGPTAILNGATLTGAGSIASAVTVENGGSIAPGESIGTISVGSLNLSSGAIIELELDTIFGIDVSDRVNVTSGNGLTLNGGVVDLVNLGGMTVGTYLLLDYSGELGGAVDNLILGAVPAGFRYSLKNNPLNTSIELEVTAQFAGDYNNDGSVDAADYTVWRDNLGAANEAALSFNGDGGGVDQGDYEVWRQNFGNKVPMFITSAVPEPASLGGVLIVLACSTARRGRRPQASC
;
A
#
# COMPACT_ATOMS: atom_id res chain seq x y z
N MET A 1 14.13 -41.13 56.55
CA MET A 1 15.55 -40.70 56.56
C MET A 1 15.73 -39.78 55.36
N ARG A 2 16.37 -38.60 55.40
CA ARG A 2 16.78 -37.68 56.49
C ARG A 2 16.44 -36.26 55.96
N THR A 3 15.74 -35.39 56.69
CA THR A 3 16.29 -34.24 57.48
C THR A 3 17.28 -33.36 56.69
N PHE A 4 17.18 -32.01 56.60
CA PHE A 4 16.45 -30.97 57.38
C PHE A 4 15.62 -30.03 56.43
N MET A 5 14.61 -29.20 56.78
CA MET A 5 14.38 -28.25 57.92
C MET A 5 15.33 -27.02 57.89
N ILE A 6 15.03 -25.79 58.37
CA ILE A 6 13.84 -25.09 58.92
C ILE A 6 14.16 -23.56 58.82
N CYS A 7 13.28 -22.54 58.71
CA CYS A 7 11.83 -22.43 58.45
C CYS A 7 11.59 -21.08 57.66
N CYS A 8 10.76 -20.04 57.95
CA CYS A 8 9.73 -19.78 58.97
C CYS A 8 8.76 -18.62 58.57
N ARG A 9 7.45 -18.91 58.38
CA ARG A 9 6.27 -17.98 58.54
C ARG A 9 6.14 -16.77 57.55
N ARG A 10 4.93 -16.29 57.18
CA ARG A 10 3.54 -16.59 57.62
C ARG A 10 2.51 -16.15 56.55
N THR A 11 1.42 -16.93 56.36
CA THR A 11 -0.01 -16.55 56.14
C THR A 11 -0.38 -15.24 55.40
N ARG A 12 -1.41 -15.15 54.54
CA ARG A 12 -2.56 -16.06 54.21
C ARG A 12 -3.36 -15.48 53.02
N GLN A 13 -4.02 -16.35 52.22
CA GLN A 13 -5.24 -16.04 51.40
C GLN A 13 -5.05 -15.01 50.25
N THR A 14 -5.77 -15.02 49.12
CA THR A 14 -6.65 -16.02 48.49
C THR A 14 -6.74 -15.73 46.99
N ALA A 15 -6.48 -16.70 46.12
CA ALA A 15 -6.94 -16.70 44.73
C ALA A 15 -7.00 -18.15 44.23
N SER A 16 -8.15 -18.56 43.69
CA SER A 16 -8.33 -19.86 43.04
C SER A 16 -9.46 -19.73 42.03
N LEU A 17 -9.11 -19.79 40.75
CA LEU A 17 -10.02 -20.01 39.62
C LEU A 17 -9.30 -20.97 38.67
N ALA A 18 -10.05 -21.88 38.07
CA ALA A 18 -9.52 -23.16 37.61
C ALA A 18 -9.58 -23.33 36.09
N LEU A 19 -8.69 -24.21 35.59
CA LEU A 19 -8.76 -24.77 34.25
C LEU A 19 -10.11 -25.47 34.01
N GLY A 20 -10.81 -25.08 32.95
CA GLY A 20 -11.81 -25.89 32.25
C GLY A 20 -11.42 -25.87 30.76
N LEU A 21 -10.57 -26.79 30.29
CA LEU A 21 -10.85 -28.20 29.98
C LEU A 21 -11.73 -28.35 28.72
N VAL A 22 -11.05 -28.69 27.62
CA VAL A 22 -11.63 -29.01 26.32
C VAL A 22 -12.45 -30.31 26.41
N LEU A 23 -13.61 -30.33 25.75
CA LEU A 23 -14.30 -31.55 25.35
C LEU A 23 -15.05 -31.32 24.03
N ALA A 24 -14.72 -32.13 23.03
CA ALA A 24 -15.40 -32.23 21.74
C ALA A 24 -16.02 -33.64 21.60
N LEU A 25 -16.65 -33.91 20.45
CA LEU A 25 -17.46 -35.10 20.10
C LEU A 25 -18.85 -35.13 20.77
N THR A 26 -19.96 -35.43 20.09
CA THR A 26 -20.20 -35.61 18.63
C THR A 26 -21.63 -35.17 18.26
N ALA A 27 -21.78 -34.43 17.18
CA ALA A 27 -22.98 -34.42 16.35
C ALA A 27 -22.54 -34.24 14.89
N ALA A 28 -23.08 -35.04 13.96
CA ALA A 28 -22.74 -34.92 12.54
C ALA A 28 -23.72 -33.94 11.86
N PRO A 29 -23.25 -32.78 11.34
CA PRO A 29 -24.12 -31.89 10.59
C PRO A 29 -24.43 -32.49 9.21
N ARG A 30 -25.63 -32.23 8.71
CA ARG A 30 -25.89 -32.29 7.26
C ARG A 30 -25.48 -30.97 6.65
N MET A 31 -24.93 -31.02 5.44
CA MET A 31 -24.39 -29.90 4.66
C MET A 31 -25.17 -28.59 4.82
N ALA A 32 -24.54 -27.65 5.53
CA ALA A 32 -24.58 -26.22 5.23
C ALA A 32 -23.16 -25.83 4.76
N ALA A 33 -23.02 -24.75 4.00
CA ALA A 33 -21.71 -24.28 3.54
C ALA A 33 -20.80 -23.98 4.76
N ALA A 34 -19.60 -24.55 4.77
CA ALA A 34 -18.68 -24.44 5.88
C ALA A 34 -17.78 -23.22 5.69
N VAL A 35 -18.05 -22.14 6.45
CA VAL A 35 -17.22 -20.92 6.43
C VAL A 35 -15.80 -21.24 6.94
N ASN A 36 -14.83 -21.23 6.03
CA ASN A 36 -13.44 -21.53 6.34
C ASN A 36 -12.86 -20.41 7.18
N THR A 37 -12.53 -20.66 8.45
CA THR A 37 -12.10 -19.59 9.37
C THR A 37 -10.58 -19.55 9.52
N VAL A 38 -9.96 -18.44 9.12
CA VAL A 38 -8.51 -18.20 9.18
C VAL A 38 -8.20 -17.29 10.35
N PHE A 39 -7.80 -17.88 11.48
CA PHE A 39 -7.33 -17.13 12.65
C PHE A 39 -5.88 -16.68 12.44
N PHE A 40 -5.60 -15.39 12.65
CA PHE A 40 -4.25 -14.84 12.54
C PHE A 40 -3.94 -13.85 13.66
N SER A 41 -2.65 -13.50 13.78
CA SER A 41 -2.13 -12.51 14.73
C SER A 41 -1.20 -11.57 13.96
N PRO A 42 -1.63 -10.31 13.71
CA PRO A 42 -0.79 -9.22 13.25
C PRO A 42 0.58 -9.09 13.94
N SER A 43 0.71 -9.46 15.22
CA SER A 43 1.99 -9.43 15.95
C SER A 43 2.85 -10.70 15.82
N ALA A 44 2.36 -11.76 15.16
CA ALA A 44 3.12 -13.01 14.99
C ALA A 44 4.30 -12.85 14.03
N ALA A 45 5.38 -13.59 14.31
CA ALA A 45 6.57 -13.65 13.45
C ALA A 45 6.32 -14.37 12.11
N GLY A 46 5.25 -15.18 12.03
CA GLY A 46 4.94 -16.01 10.86
C GLY A 46 5.88 -17.21 10.66
N VAL A 47 5.73 -17.86 9.51
CA VAL A 47 6.60 -18.95 9.03
C VAL A 47 7.09 -18.66 7.62
N ASP A 48 8.22 -19.24 7.26
CA ASP A 48 8.74 -19.15 5.90
C ASP A 48 8.05 -20.14 4.96
N LYS A 49 7.58 -19.65 3.82
CA LYS A 49 6.84 -20.38 2.77
C LYS A 49 7.03 -19.72 1.38
N SER A 50 8.15 -19.02 1.16
CA SER A 50 8.51 -18.43 -0.15
C SER A 50 8.66 -19.51 -1.21
N ILE A 51 8.29 -19.21 -2.46
CA ILE A 51 8.56 -20.09 -3.62
C ILE A 51 9.84 -19.60 -4.31
N PRO A 52 10.97 -20.34 -4.26
CA PRO A 52 12.29 -19.81 -4.62
C PRO A 52 12.48 -19.30 -6.05
N VAL A 53 11.69 -19.78 -7.02
CA VAL A 53 11.80 -19.32 -8.42
C VAL A 53 10.43 -19.10 -9.06
N TRP A 54 10.13 -17.83 -9.35
CA TRP A 54 8.97 -17.44 -10.16
C TRP A 54 9.35 -17.32 -11.63
N GLY A 55 8.48 -17.83 -12.50
CA GLY A 55 8.67 -17.82 -13.95
C GLY A 55 7.45 -17.30 -14.72
N VAL A 56 7.62 -17.09 -16.02
CA VAL A 56 6.55 -16.70 -16.94
C VAL A 56 6.47 -17.70 -18.09
N ASP A 57 5.26 -18.15 -18.43
CA ASP A 57 5.04 -18.95 -19.63
C ASP A 57 4.83 -18.07 -20.88
N THR A 58 5.33 -18.54 -22.02
CA THR A 58 5.09 -17.94 -23.34
C THR A 58 4.37 -18.89 -24.31
N ALA A 59 3.87 -20.05 -23.83
CA ALA A 59 3.28 -21.10 -24.64
C ALA A 59 2.20 -20.59 -25.61
N TRP A 60 1.30 -19.75 -25.11
CA TRP A 60 0.52 -18.83 -25.94
C TRP A 60 1.33 -17.55 -26.13
N ALA A 61 1.90 -17.37 -27.33
CA ALA A 61 2.81 -16.26 -27.67
C ALA A 61 2.08 -14.91 -27.85
N HIS A 62 1.24 -14.53 -26.89
CA HIS A 62 0.47 -13.29 -26.88
C HIS A 62 1.19 -12.21 -26.07
N PHE A 63 1.63 -11.15 -26.75
CA PHE A 63 2.48 -10.10 -26.17
C PHE A 63 1.87 -9.46 -24.92
N ASP A 64 0.58 -9.12 -24.94
CA ASP A 64 -0.06 -8.43 -23.81
C ASP A 64 -0.32 -9.34 -22.60
N ASN A 65 -0.32 -10.67 -22.76
CA ASN A 65 -0.41 -11.59 -21.62
C ASN A 65 0.93 -11.63 -20.91
N VAL A 66 1.99 -12.00 -21.64
CA VAL A 66 3.37 -12.07 -21.13
C VAL A 66 3.82 -10.73 -20.54
N ARG A 67 3.47 -9.62 -21.17
CA ARG A 67 3.72 -8.26 -20.66
C ARG A 67 3.08 -8.02 -19.28
N GLN A 68 1.83 -8.43 -19.08
CA GLN A 68 1.17 -8.31 -17.79
C GLN A 68 1.82 -9.20 -16.73
N SER A 69 2.24 -10.41 -17.08
CA SER A 69 2.96 -11.32 -16.18
C SER A 69 4.29 -10.70 -15.69
N PHE A 70 5.09 -10.12 -16.60
CA PHE A 70 6.31 -9.39 -16.25
C PHE A 70 6.06 -8.16 -15.37
N HIS A 71 4.93 -7.46 -15.51
CA HIS A 71 4.60 -6.28 -14.71
C HIS A 71 4.03 -6.60 -13.31
N HIS A 72 3.36 -7.74 -13.12
CA HIS A 72 2.66 -8.05 -11.87
C HIS A 72 3.42 -9.00 -10.92
N ILE A 73 4.50 -9.66 -11.37
CA ILE A 73 5.35 -10.48 -10.48
C ILE A 73 6.09 -9.63 -9.42
N GLY A 74 6.20 -8.31 -9.64
CA GLY A 74 6.64 -7.31 -8.65
C GLY A 74 7.99 -6.67 -8.99
N GLU A 75 8.14 -5.36 -8.76
CA GLU A 75 9.37 -4.62 -9.13
C GLU A 75 10.62 -5.07 -8.33
N GLY A 76 10.44 -5.69 -7.15
CA GLY A 76 11.51 -6.33 -6.38
C GLY A 76 11.84 -7.77 -6.81
N ASN A 77 11.00 -8.41 -7.63
CA ASN A 77 11.09 -9.83 -7.95
C ASN A 77 11.52 -10.05 -9.41
N THR A 78 12.73 -10.57 -9.59
CA THR A 78 13.21 -10.97 -10.92
C THR A 78 12.54 -12.25 -11.39
N VAL A 79 11.95 -12.24 -12.60
CA VAL A 79 11.51 -13.47 -13.28
C VAL A 79 12.72 -14.39 -13.47
N GLY A 80 12.75 -15.48 -12.71
CA GLY A 80 13.90 -16.38 -12.60
C GLY A 80 14.04 -17.36 -13.77
N ALA A 81 12.96 -17.63 -14.52
CA ALA A 81 13.01 -18.34 -15.78
C ALA A 81 11.81 -18.04 -16.70
N VAL A 82 11.98 -18.22 -18.02
CA VAL A 82 10.90 -18.13 -19.01
C VAL A 82 10.72 -19.47 -19.75
N ARG A 83 9.47 -19.94 -19.88
CA ARG A 83 9.15 -21.19 -20.58
C ARG A 83 9.10 -20.92 -22.09
N VAL A 84 9.91 -21.66 -22.85
CA VAL A 84 10.05 -21.58 -24.31
C VAL A 84 9.72 -22.93 -24.92
N LEU A 85 8.91 -22.96 -25.98
CA LEU A 85 8.43 -24.21 -26.55
C LEU A 85 9.41 -24.85 -27.55
N VAL A 86 9.60 -26.17 -27.42
CA VAL A 86 10.28 -27.03 -28.40
C VAL A 86 9.24 -27.65 -29.33
N TYR A 87 9.35 -27.38 -30.63
CA TYR A 87 8.37 -27.79 -31.62
C TYR A 87 8.65 -29.15 -32.27
N ILE A 88 7.63 -30.02 -32.28
CA ILE A 88 7.67 -31.38 -32.84
C ILE A 88 6.77 -31.54 -34.08
N ASP A 89 6.17 -30.46 -34.56
CA ASP A 89 5.34 -30.39 -35.77
C ASP A 89 6.17 -30.05 -37.04
N GLU A 90 7.50 -29.99 -36.90
CA GLU A 90 8.44 -29.55 -37.92
C GLU A 90 9.66 -30.48 -38.01
N PRO A 91 10.01 -31.02 -39.20
CA PRO A 91 11.11 -31.97 -39.33
C PRO A 91 12.50 -31.32 -39.18
N LEU A 92 13.42 -32.03 -38.52
CA LEU A 92 14.83 -31.68 -38.43
C LEU A 92 15.56 -31.74 -39.78
N VAL A 93 16.51 -30.83 -39.97
CA VAL A 93 17.47 -30.84 -41.09
C VAL A 93 18.71 -31.63 -40.68
N ASP A 94 19.01 -32.73 -41.37
CA ASP A 94 20.27 -33.48 -41.23
C ASP A 94 21.42 -32.69 -41.86
N LEU A 95 22.46 -32.40 -41.07
CA LEU A 95 23.66 -31.67 -41.50
C LEU A 95 24.82 -32.59 -41.87
N GLY A 96 24.62 -33.92 -41.79
CA GLY A 96 25.66 -34.92 -41.91
C GLY A 96 26.44 -35.14 -40.61
N GLY A 97 27.15 -36.27 -40.54
CA GLY A 97 27.98 -36.64 -39.39
C GLY A 97 27.21 -36.94 -38.09
N GLY A 98 25.87 -36.97 -38.13
CA GLY A 98 25.00 -37.12 -36.96
C GLY A 98 24.54 -35.81 -36.32
N ASN A 99 24.87 -34.66 -36.93
CA ASN A 99 24.41 -33.34 -36.51
C ASN A 99 23.07 -32.99 -37.17
N TYR A 100 22.19 -32.32 -36.42
CA TYR A 100 20.86 -31.91 -36.87
C TYR A 100 20.59 -30.47 -36.45
N ALA A 101 19.75 -29.76 -37.20
CA ALA A 101 19.32 -28.41 -36.86
C ALA A 101 17.84 -28.19 -37.16
N LEU A 102 17.22 -27.21 -36.49
CA LEU A 102 15.86 -26.77 -36.77
C LEU A 102 15.70 -26.30 -38.23
N ASN A 103 14.55 -26.57 -38.83
CA ASN A 103 14.19 -26.01 -40.14
C ASN A 103 13.80 -24.51 -40.02
N ALA A 104 13.40 -23.87 -41.12
CA ALA A 104 13.08 -22.44 -41.13
C ALA A 104 11.79 -22.07 -40.36
N ALA A 105 10.79 -22.96 -40.33
CA ALA A 105 9.52 -22.71 -39.65
C ALA A 105 9.64 -22.97 -38.13
N ALA A 106 10.28 -24.06 -37.71
CA ALA A 106 10.62 -24.30 -36.31
C ALA A 106 11.42 -23.13 -35.70
N LYS A 107 12.38 -22.58 -36.45
CA LYS A 107 13.14 -21.38 -36.04
C LYS A 107 12.26 -20.16 -35.85
N ALA A 108 11.32 -19.90 -36.76
CA ALA A 108 10.40 -18.77 -36.65
C ALA A 108 9.49 -18.88 -35.40
N LYS A 109 9.03 -20.09 -35.06
CA LYS A 109 8.24 -20.33 -33.83
C LYS A 109 9.07 -20.10 -32.57
N VAL A 110 10.32 -20.61 -32.51
CA VAL A 110 11.25 -20.35 -31.40
C VAL A 110 11.57 -18.85 -31.30
N ASP A 111 11.82 -18.16 -32.42
CA ASP A 111 12.07 -16.71 -32.44
C ASP A 111 10.88 -15.92 -31.87
N SER A 112 9.61 -16.32 -32.08
CA SER A 112 8.45 -15.66 -31.44
C SER A 112 8.44 -15.79 -29.91
N HIS A 113 8.84 -16.93 -29.34
CA HIS A 113 8.99 -17.05 -27.88
C HIS A 113 10.19 -16.25 -27.36
N LEU A 114 11.32 -16.24 -28.06
CA LEU A 114 12.49 -15.46 -27.66
C LEU A 114 12.24 -13.94 -27.68
N ASN A 115 11.44 -13.44 -28.63
CA ASN A 115 11.03 -12.04 -28.67
C ASN A 115 10.22 -11.63 -27.42
N LEU A 116 9.52 -12.58 -26.78
CA LEU A 116 8.78 -12.38 -25.53
C LEU A 116 9.68 -12.58 -24.31
N ALA A 117 10.51 -13.63 -24.29
CA ALA A 117 11.48 -13.88 -23.22
C ALA A 117 12.48 -12.72 -23.04
N ALA A 118 12.81 -12.00 -24.11
CA ALA A 118 13.72 -10.84 -24.08
C ALA A 118 13.22 -9.69 -23.19
N MET A 119 11.94 -9.67 -22.81
CA MET A 119 11.40 -8.72 -21.83
C MET A 119 12.01 -8.90 -20.43
N GLY A 120 12.46 -10.10 -20.09
CA GLY A 120 13.18 -10.39 -18.85
C GLY A 120 14.68 -10.05 -18.87
N GLY A 121 15.17 -9.41 -19.94
CA GLY A 121 16.55 -8.98 -20.07
C GLY A 121 17.49 -10.01 -20.72
N PRO A 122 18.77 -9.65 -20.90
CA PRO A 122 19.74 -10.47 -21.61
C PRO A 122 20.19 -11.70 -20.81
N ASN A 123 20.25 -12.84 -21.49
CA ASN A 123 20.64 -14.16 -20.98
C ASN A 123 19.77 -14.67 -19.81
N ILE A 124 18.49 -14.27 -19.74
CA ILE A 124 17.53 -14.82 -18.78
C ILE A 124 17.49 -16.36 -18.85
N PRO A 125 17.39 -17.10 -17.72
CA PRO A 125 17.24 -18.54 -17.75
C PRO A 125 15.97 -18.99 -18.48
N LEU A 126 16.06 -20.12 -19.17
CA LEU A 126 14.94 -20.68 -19.92
C LEU A 126 14.56 -22.06 -19.35
N THR A 127 13.26 -22.34 -19.30
CA THR A 127 12.77 -23.73 -19.25
C THR A 127 12.24 -24.13 -20.62
N PHE A 128 12.33 -25.42 -20.96
CA PHE A 128 11.72 -25.94 -22.18
C PHE A 128 10.46 -26.73 -21.87
N GLY A 129 9.32 -26.27 -22.40
CA GLY A 129 8.13 -27.08 -22.60
C GLY A 129 8.06 -27.61 -24.03
N LEU A 130 7.02 -28.39 -24.36
CA LEU A 130 6.74 -28.78 -25.74
C LEU A 130 5.69 -27.90 -26.39
N GLY A 131 5.93 -27.55 -27.66
CA GLY A 131 4.91 -27.00 -28.55
C GLY A 131 4.42 -28.05 -29.55
N GLY A 132 3.17 -28.44 -29.42
CA GLY A 132 2.43 -29.20 -30.42
C GLY A 132 1.03 -28.61 -30.57
N SER A 133 0.78 -27.90 -31.68
CA SER A 133 -0.54 -27.32 -31.94
C SER A 133 -1.54 -28.42 -32.29
N ASP A 134 -2.42 -28.74 -31.34
CA ASP A 134 -3.47 -29.76 -31.43
C ASP A 134 -3.00 -31.24 -31.58
N PRO A 135 -3.79 -32.21 -31.08
CA PRO A 135 -3.56 -33.63 -31.33
C PRO A 135 -3.53 -33.98 -32.83
N GLY A 136 -2.37 -34.45 -33.31
CA GLY A 136 -2.17 -34.89 -34.70
C GLY A 136 -1.20 -34.04 -35.53
N SER A 137 -0.62 -32.98 -34.95
CA SER A 137 0.39 -32.12 -35.60
C SER A 137 1.80 -32.71 -35.69
N VAL A 138 2.12 -33.75 -34.91
CA VAL A 138 3.49 -34.30 -34.78
C VAL A 138 4.04 -34.79 -36.13
N ASP A 139 5.19 -34.28 -36.54
CA ASP A 139 5.83 -34.67 -37.80
C ASP A 139 6.28 -36.15 -37.77
N PRO A 140 6.11 -36.92 -38.86
CA PRO A 140 6.50 -38.33 -38.92
C PRO A 140 7.96 -38.64 -38.55
N ALA A 141 8.88 -37.70 -38.63
CA ALA A 141 10.27 -37.87 -38.17
C ALA A 141 10.37 -38.16 -36.66
N TYR A 142 9.38 -37.75 -35.86
CA TYR A 142 9.30 -38.00 -34.42
C TYR A 142 8.48 -39.24 -34.05
N VAL A 143 7.99 -40.00 -35.04
CA VAL A 143 7.19 -41.22 -34.84
C VAL A 143 7.98 -42.46 -35.28
N SER A 144 7.89 -43.54 -34.52
CA SER A 144 8.53 -44.83 -34.79
C SER A 144 7.52 -45.97 -34.72
N GLY A 145 6.67 -46.07 -35.76
CA GLY A 145 5.54 -47.01 -35.77
C GLY A 145 4.44 -46.55 -34.82
N ALA A 146 4.30 -47.20 -33.67
CA ALA A 146 3.32 -46.89 -32.62
C ALA A 146 3.99 -46.34 -31.34
N ARG A 147 5.14 -45.66 -31.51
CA ARG A 147 6.06 -45.20 -30.46
C ARG A 147 6.67 -43.85 -30.82
N VAL A 148 7.23 -43.14 -29.85
CA VAL A 148 7.99 -41.92 -30.10
C VAL A 148 9.38 -42.28 -30.64
N ASN A 149 9.86 -41.56 -31.65
CA ASN A 149 11.25 -41.64 -32.09
C ASN A 149 12.16 -40.87 -31.12
N VAL A 150 12.42 -41.48 -29.97
CA VAL A 150 13.27 -41.01 -28.85
C VAL A 150 14.52 -40.26 -29.33
N THR A 151 15.18 -40.76 -30.38
CA THR A 151 16.45 -40.21 -30.87
C THR A 151 16.25 -38.88 -31.61
N ASN A 152 15.24 -38.76 -32.47
CA ASN A 152 14.93 -37.48 -33.11
C ASN A 152 14.32 -36.48 -32.11
N TYR A 153 13.65 -36.97 -31.07
CA TYR A 153 13.14 -36.16 -29.97
C TYR A 153 14.24 -35.46 -29.16
N ALA A 154 15.23 -36.22 -28.67
CA ALA A 154 16.37 -35.64 -27.96
C ALA A 154 17.19 -34.69 -28.87
N ARG A 155 17.25 -34.99 -30.18
CA ARG A 155 17.88 -34.12 -31.18
C ARG A 155 17.15 -32.79 -31.38
N VAL A 156 15.82 -32.72 -31.36
CA VAL A 156 15.12 -31.43 -31.58
C VAL A 156 15.23 -30.53 -30.37
N ILE A 157 15.14 -31.07 -29.14
CA ILE A 157 15.41 -30.33 -27.90
C ILE A 157 16.84 -29.75 -27.91
N LYS A 158 17.83 -30.56 -28.30
CA LYS A 158 19.22 -30.09 -28.48
C LYS A 158 19.36 -29.05 -29.60
N ALA A 159 18.72 -29.25 -30.75
CA ALA A 159 18.78 -28.33 -31.88
C ALA A 159 18.11 -26.97 -31.59
N THR A 160 17.08 -26.95 -30.74
CA THR A 160 16.49 -25.71 -30.20
C THR A 160 17.47 -24.97 -29.31
N GLN A 161 18.11 -25.66 -28.35
CA GLN A 161 19.15 -25.05 -27.51
C GLN A 161 20.31 -24.50 -28.35
N GLU A 162 20.83 -25.27 -29.29
CA GLU A 162 21.91 -24.82 -30.18
C GLU A 162 21.50 -23.64 -31.09
N TYR A 163 20.21 -23.52 -31.43
CA TYR A 163 19.69 -22.36 -32.16
C TYR A 163 19.56 -21.12 -31.27
N ILE A 164 19.04 -21.27 -30.04
CA ILE A 164 18.91 -20.20 -29.05
C ILE A 164 20.28 -19.57 -28.76
N ASN A 165 21.34 -20.38 -28.59
CA ASN A 165 22.70 -19.86 -28.40
C ASN A 165 23.28 -19.08 -29.61
N THR A 166 22.60 -19.03 -30.76
CA THR A 166 22.95 -18.12 -31.89
C THR A 166 22.23 -16.77 -31.84
N ARG A 167 21.35 -16.55 -30.85
CA ARG A 167 20.48 -15.37 -30.77
C ARG A 167 21.10 -14.31 -29.86
N PRO A 168 21.23 -13.05 -30.33
CA PRO A 168 21.65 -11.94 -29.46
C PRO A 168 20.72 -11.85 -28.24
N GLY A 169 21.31 -11.71 -27.05
CA GLY A 169 20.56 -11.70 -25.80
C GLY A 169 20.22 -13.09 -25.22
N PHE A 170 20.61 -14.19 -25.87
CA PHE A 170 20.41 -15.56 -25.35
C PHE A 170 21.64 -16.46 -25.54
N THR A 171 22.80 -15.90 -25.87
CA THR A 171 24.03 -16.65 -26.17
C THR A 171 24.56 -17.43 -24.97
N GLU A 172 24.22 -16.99 -23.76
CA GLU A 172 24.65 -17.59 -22.48
C GLU A 172 23.47 -17.94 -21.56
N SER A 173 22.22 -17.90 -22.05
CA SER A 173 21.03 -18.30 -21.29
C SER A 173 21.15 -19.75 -20.78
N PRO A 174 21.11 -20.00 -19.46
CA PRO A 174 21.11 -21.36 -18.94
C PRO A 174 19.74 -22.01 -19.15
N ILE A 175 19.74 -23.28 -19.58
CA ILE A 175 18.51 -24.09 -19.62
C ILE A 175 18.31 -24.68 -18.22
N TYR A 176 17.42 -24.07 -17.44
CA TYR A 176 17.18 -24.38 -16.03
C TYR A 176 16.47 -25.72 -15.86
N ALA A 177 15.39 -25.93 -16.63
CA ALA A 177 14.63 -27.18 -16.64
C ALA A 177 14.18 -27.57 -18.05
N ILE A 178 13.97 -28.87 -18.27
CA ILE A 178 13.34 -29.44 -19.47
C ILE A 178 12.20 -30.34 -19.02
N GLU A 179 11.01 -29.98 -19.48
CA GLU A 179 9.82 -30.81 -19.47
C GLU A 179 9.78 -31.65 -20.76
N PRO A 180 9.90 -32.99 -20.67
CA PRO A 180 10.00 -33.84 -21.86
C PRO A 180 8.66 -34.02 -22.57
N PHE A 181 7.52 -33.73 -21.91
CA PHE A 181 6.20 -33.72 -22.54
C PHE A 181 5.17 -32.87 -21.78
N ASN A 182 4.65 -31.83 -22.46
CA ASN A 182 3.42 -31.10 -22.11
C ASN A 182 2.18 -32.03 -22.20
N GLU A 183 1.43 -32.31 -21.13
CA GLU A 183 0.09 -32.92 -21.20
C GLU A 183 0.01 -34.29 -21.92
N PRO A 184 0.71 -35.35 -21.46
CA PRO A 184 0.68 -36.67 -22.10
C PRO A 184 -0.66 -37.42 -21.89
N ASP A 185 -1.59 -36.85 -21.12
CA ASP A 185 -2.98 -37.26 -21.04
C ASP A 185 -3.79 -36.84 -22.29
N PHE A 186 -3.31 -35.88 -23.09
CA PHE A 186 -3.79 -35.67 -24.46
C PHE A 186 -3.20 -36.69 -25.43
N ASN A 187 -4.06 -37.20 -26.33
CA ASN A 187 -3.75 -38.35 -27.18
C ASN A 187 -2.93 -37.98 -28.45
N PHE A 188 -1.83 -37.24 -28.29
CA PHE A 188 -0.95 -36.79 -29.38
C PHE A 188 -0.32 -37.94 -30.20
N PHE A 189 -0.11 -39.10 -29.57
CA PHE A 189 0.38 -40.33 -30.21
C PHE A 189 -0.69 -41.43 -30.21
N PRO A 190 -1.73 -41.36 -31.07
CA PRO A 190 -2.98 -42.14 -30.97
C PRO A 190 -2.86 -43.65 -31.20
N SER A 191 -1.66 -44.22 -31.15
CA SER A 191 -1.39 -45.66 -31.21
C SER A 191 -0.43 -46.17 -30.12
N ALA A 192 0.13 -45.28 -29.28
CA ALA A 192 0.92 -45.67 -28.11
C ALA A 192 0.00 -45.89 -26.89
N SER A 193 0.36 -46.80 -25.98
CA SER A 193 -0.26 -46.82 -24.65
C SER A 193 0.42 -45.80 -23.73
N ALA A 194 -0.26 -45.33 -22.68
CA ALA A 194 0.34 -44.42 -21.69
C ALA A 194 1.62 -45.00 -21.03
N ALA A 195 1.68 -46.33 -20.85
CA ALA A 195 2.87 -47.00 -20.34
C ALA A 195 4.02 -47.04 -21.36
N ASP A 196 3.71 -47.14 -22.65
CA ASP A 196 4.69 -47.07 -23.74
C ASP A 196 5.22 -45.65 -23.92
N LEU A 197 4.34 -44.64 -23.86
CA LEU A 197 4.72 -43.23 -23.90
C LEU A 197 5.61 -42.89 -22.70
N ALA A 198 5.25 -43.28 -21.47
CA ALA A 198 6.09 -43.03 -20.29
C ALA A 198 7.49 -43.67 -20.42
N ALA A 199 7.58 -44.89 -20.98
CA ALA A 199 8.86 -45.55 -21.24
C ALA A 199 9.69 -44.82 -22.32
N ASP A 200 9.04 -44.25 -23.34
CA ASP A 200 9.70 -43.44 -24.38
C ASP A 200 10.19 -42.10 -23.80
N LEU A 201 9.38 -41.39 -23.01
CA LEU A 201 9.75 -40.14 -22.33
C LEU A 201 10.90 -40.34 -21.33
N ASN A 202 10.86 -41.42 -20.55
CA ASN A 202 11.99 -41.82 -19.70
C ASN A 202 13.26 -42.09 -20.51
N SER A 203 13.13 -42.64 -21.72
CA SER A 203 14.26 -42.86 -22.63
C SER A 203 14.79 -41.57 -23.24
N ILE A 204 13.93 -40.57 -23.48
CA ILE A 204 14.29 -39.23 -23.97
C ILE A 204 15.13 -38.50 -22.92
N ILE A 205 14.68 -38.44 -21.66
CA ILE A 205 15.47 -37.90 -20.53
C ILE A 205 16.85 -38.59 -20.47
N GLY A 206 16.87 -39.92 -20.59
CA GLY A 206 18.10 -40.70 -20.59
C GLY A 206 19.09 -40.32 -21.70
N GLN A 207 18.61 -39.94 -22.89
CA GLN A 207 19.47 -39.41 -23.95
C GLN A 207 19.92 -37.97 -23.69
N LEU A 208 19.01 -37.08 -23.26
CA LEU A 208 19.32 -35.67 -22.98
C LEU A 208 20.45 -35.52 -21.95
N LYS A 209 20.43 -36.32 -20.87
CA LYS A 209 21.46 -36.34 -19.82
C LYS A 209 22.85 -36.80 -20.31
N THR A 210 22.98 -37.30 -21.55
CA THR A 210 24.29 -37.58 -22.16
C THR A 210 24.94 -36.37 -22.84
N HIS A 211 24.17 -35.30 -23.10
CA HIS A 211 24.68 -34.07 -23.70
C HIS A 211 25.23 -33.14 -22.61
N SER A 212 26.48 -32.68 -22.78
CA SER A 212 27.17 -31.84 -21.80
C SER A 212 26.44 -30.53 -21.48
N VAL A 213 25.66 -30.01 -22.42
CA VAL A 213 24.91 -28.75 -22.28
C VAL A 213 23.70 -28.86 -21.34
N PHE A 214 23.25 -30.07 -21.02
CA PHE A 214 22.13 -30.32 -20.10
C PHE A 214 22.56 -30.96 -18.76
N GLN A 215 23.86 -30.92 -18.42
CA GLN A 215 24.38 -31.55 -17.20
C GLN A 215 23.89 -30.90 -15.89
N ASN A 216 23.53 -29.62 -15.94
CA ASN A 216 23.00 -28.85 -14.81
C ASN A 216 21.50 -28.54 -14.95
N THR A 217 20.81 -29.17 -15.90
CA THR A 217 19.41 -28.91 -16.22
C THR A 217 18.50 -29.90 -15.49
N LEU A 218 17.47 -29.39 -14.81
CA LEU A 218 16.46 -30.23 -14.16
C LEU A 218 15.62 -30.95 -15.23
N MET A 219 15.57 -32.27 -15.13
CA MET A 219 14.77 -33.12 -16.02
C MET A 219 13.45 -33.40 -15.32
N MET A 220 12.39 -32.72 -15.73
CA MET A 220 11.07 -32.85 -15.11
C MET A 220 10.39 -34.17 -15.49
N ALA A 221 9.39 -34.55 -14.69
CA ALA A 221 8.40 -35.51 -15.12
C ALA A 221 7.47 -34.89 -16.20
N PRO A 222 6.57 -35.68 -16.79
CA PRO A 222 5.46 -35.14 -17.58
C PRO A 222 4.36 -34.59 -16.67
N SER A 223 3.94 -33.34 -16.88
CA SER A 223 2.81 -32.67 -16.20
C SER A 223 1.48 -33.03 -16.87
N VAL A 224 0.35 -32.99 -16.14
CA VAL A 224 -1.00 -33.36 -16.66
C VAL A 224 -1.98 -32.21 -16.49
N LEU A 225 -2.85 -31.99 -17.50
CA LEU A 225 -3.72 -30.81 -17.53
C LEU A 225 -5.10 -31.03 -16.88
N ASN A 226 -5.75 -32.17 -17.12
CA ASN A 226 -7.14 -32.36 -16.68
C ASN A 226 -7.35 -33.71 -15.95
N SER A 227 -6.42 -34.13 -15.10
CA SER A 227 -6.51 -35.41 -14.39
C SER A 227 -5.62 -35.52 -13.15
N ASP A 228 -6.01 -36.39 -12.22
CA ASP A 228 -5.19 -36.88 -11.08
C ASP A 228 -4.00 -37.77 -11.54
N GLY A 229 -3.51 -37.59 -12.76
CA GLY A 229 -2.56 -38.49 -13.44
C GLY A 229 -1.09 -38.32 -13.04
N ALA A 230 -0.71 -37.24 -12.35
CA ALA A 230 0.69 -36.85 -12.16
C ALA A 230 1.58 -37.96 -11.55
N GLN A 231 1.11 -38.60 -10.47
CA GLN A 231 1.83 -39.71 -9.82
C GLN A 231 2.06 -40.90 -10.78
N PHE A 232 1.10 -41.21 -11.66
CA PHE A 232 1.24 -42.31 -12.62
C PHE A 232 2.42 -42.07 -13.59
N TRP A 233 2.59 -40.83 -14.05
CA TRP A 233 3.68 -40.47 -14.96
C TRP A 233 5.02 -40.42 -14.23
N TYR A 234 5.07 -39.75 -13.07
CA TYR A 234 6.26 -39.66 -12.23
C TYR A 234 6.86 -41.04 -11.89
N ASP A 235 6.04 -41.98 -11.40
CA ASP A 235 6.44 -43.36 -11.07
C ASP A 235 7.11 -44.11 -12.24
N ARG A 236 6.77 -43.72 -13.49
CA ARG A 236 7.20 -44.41 -14.73
C ARG A 236 8.33 -43.69 -15.45
N VAL A 237 8.75 -42.53 -14.95
CA VAL A 237 9.86 -41.73 -15.49
C VAL A 237 10.97 -41.58 -14.41
N PRO A 238 11.57 -42.69 -13.91
CA PRO A 238 12.55 -42.65 -12.82
C PRO A 238 13.86 -41.93 -13.16
N GLN A 239 14.11 -41.56 -14.41
CA GLN A 239 15.26 -40.72 -14.78
C GLN A 239 15.02 -39.21 -14.56
N ALA A 240 13.78 -38.79 -14.28
CA ALA A 240 13.44 -37.42 -13.91
C ALA A 240 14.05 -37.03 -12.56
N THR A 241 14.63 -35.84 -12.51
CA THR A 241 15.26 -35.22 -11.33
C THR A 241 14.36 -34.20 -10.64
N ALA A 242 13.24 -33.83 -11.26
CA ALA A 242 12.16 -33.03 -10.67
C ALA A 242 10.82 -33.73 -10.88
N GLY A 243 9.85 -33.50 -10.00
CA GLY A 243 8.43 -33.78 -10.26
C GLY A 243 7.73 -32.53 -10.77
N SER A 244 6.65 -32.68 -11.55
CA SER A 244 5.88 -31.53 -12.04
C SER A 244 4.43 -31.88 -12.34
N SER A 245 3.55 -30.92 -12.09
CA SER A 245 2.15 -30.87 -12.54
C SER A 245 1.57 -29.50 -12.21
N HIS A 246 0.78 -28.93 -13.11
CA HIS A 246 -0.21 -27.89 -12.78
C HIS A 246 -1.53 -28.54 -12.32
N LEU A 247 -2.56 -27.73 -12.01
CA LEU A 247 -3.89 -28.15 -11.59
C LEU A 247 -4.99 -27.28 -12.24
N LEU A 248 -5.08 -27.30 -13.58
CA LEU A 248 -6.21 -26.70 -14.29
C LEU A 248 -7.52 -27.44 -13.97
N ALA A 249 -7.50 -28.78 -14.03
CA ALA A 249 -8.59 -29.66 -13.59
C ALA A 249 -8.02 -30.96 -12.96
N GLY A 250 -8.79 -31.58 -12.07
CA GLY A 250 -8.33 -32.62 -11.14
C GLY A 250 -8.68 -32.28 -9.69
N SER A 251 -8.16 -33.08 -8.74
CA SER A 251 -8.34 -32.84 -7.32
C SER A 251 -7.12 -32.16 -6.67
N LEU A 252 -7.36 -31.07 -5.95
CA LEU A 252 -6.39 -30.42 -5.06
C LEU A 252 -5.86 -31.41 -4.00
N THR A 253 -6.67 -32.39 -3.59
CA THR A 253 -6.21 -33.48 -2.71
C THR A 253 -5.18 -34.36 -3.40
N SER A 254 -5.40 -34.72 -4.66
CA SER A 254 -4.49 -35.60 -5.41
C SER A 254 -3.19 -34.87 -5.77
N TRP A 255 -3.28 -33.59 -6.15
CA TRP A 255 -2.13 -32.74 -6.46
C TRP A 255 -1.25 -32.48 -5.23
N THR A 256 -1.82 -32.06 -4.10
CA THR A 256 -1.04 -31.84 -2.86
C THR A 256 -0.38 -33.13 -2.37
N ASN A 257 -1.05 -34.29 -2.43
CA ASN A 257 -0.43 -35.58 -2.14
C ASN A 257 0.74 -35.89 -3.09
N PHE A 258 0.65 -35.52 -4.38
CA PHE A 258 1.74 -35.67 -5.32
C PHE A 258 2.95 -34.77 -4.99
N VAL A 259 2.75 -33.49 -4.68
CA VAL A 259 3.82 -32.57 -4.21
C VAL A 259 4.54 -33.16 -2.99
N ASN A 260 3.77 -33.61 -1.99
CA ASN A 260 4.33 -34.25 -0.80
C ASN A 260 5.16 -35.51 -1.15
N ASN A 261 4.75 -36.32 -2.13
CA ASN A 261 5.49 -37.51 -2.56
C ASN A 261 6.80 -37.17 -3.28
N VAL A 262 6.79 -36.17 -4.17
CA VAL A 262 8.00 -35.67 -4.86
C VAL A 262 9.03 -35.14 -3.86
N ASN A 263 8.57 -34.39 -2.85
CA ASN A 263 9.42 -33.83 -1.81
C ASN A 263 9.95 -34.92 -0.84
N ASN A 264 9.17 -35.97 -0.55
CA ASN A 264 9.65 -37.15 0.18
C ASN A 264 10.75 -37.93 -0.57
N ASP A 265 10.74 -37.91 -1.90
CA ASP A 265 11.80 -38.46 -2.75
C ASP A 265 13.08 -37.59 -2.78
N ASN A 266 13.08 -36.43 -2.11
CA ASN A 266 14.16 -35.43 -2.11
C ASN A 266 14.45 -34.89 -3.52
N LYS A 267 13.38 -34.56 -4.28
CA LYS A 267 13.44 -33.87 -5.56
C LYS A 267 12.62 -32.58 -5.49
N PRO A 268 12.99 -31.53 -6.26
CA PRO A 268 12.13 -30.37 -6.45
C PRO A 268 10.81 -30.73 -7.11
N PHE A 269 9.73 -30.13 -6.62
CA PHE A 269 8.48 -29.99 -7.35
C PHE A 269 8.43 -28.66 -8.10
N ILE A 270 8.07 -28.72 -9.38
CA ILE A 270 7.97 -27.57 -10.29
C ILE A 270 6.56 -27.53 -10.88
N ASP A 271 5.87 -26.41 -10.76
CA ASP A 271 4.65 -26.14 -11.54
C ASP A 271 5.00 -25.30 -12.78
N PRO A 272 4.85 -25.84 -14.00
CA PRO A 272 5.21 -25.16 -15.24
C PRO A 272 4.09 -24.27 -15.82
N GLU A 273 2.89 -24.29 -15.24
CA GLU A 273 1.69 -23.68 -15.85
C GLU A 273 0.67 -23.31 -14.76
N ILE A 274 1.04 -22.43 -13.82
CA ILE A 274 0.16 -22.04 -12.70
C ILE A 274 -1.06 -21.28 -13.23
N HIS A 275 -2.23 -21.88 -13.03
CA HIS A 275 -3.51 -21.31 -13.41
C HIS A 275 -4.08 -20.40 -12.30
N SER A 276 -4.13 -20.88 -11.05
CA SER A 276 -4.94 -20.31 -9.98
C SER A 276 -4.16 -19.86 -8.73
N MET A 277 -4.82 -19.04 -7.90
CA MET A 277 -4.36 -18.78 -6.52
C MET A 277 -4.27 -20.05 -5.65
N ALA A 278 -5.09 -21.08 -5.91
CA ALA A 278 -5.09 -22.29 -5.08
C ALA A 278 -3.79 -23.09 -5.25
N GLU A 279 -3.26 -23.19 -6.47
CA GLU A 279 -1.93 -23.79 -6.75
C GLU A 279 -0.81 -23.04 -6.04
N ILE A 280 -0.82 -21.70 -6.05
CA ILE A 280 0.18 -20.91 -5.33
C ILE A 280 0.08 -21.14 -3.81
N LEU A 281 -1.13 -21.05 -3.23
CA LEU A 281 -1.33 -21.18 -1.79
C LEU A 281 -1.04 -22.58 -1.26
N ALA A 282 -1.44 -23.63 -1.98
CA ALA A 282 -1.16 -25.02 -1.62
C ALA A 282 0.27 -25.44 -1.96
N GLY A 283 0.81 -25.01 -3.11
CA GLY A 283 2.19 -25.25 -3.50
C GLY A 283 3.17 -24.64 -2.50
N ALA A 284 2.93 -23.40 -2.05
CA ALA A 284 3.68 -22.78 -0.96
C ALA A 284 3.61 -23.62 0.33
N GLU A 285 2.44 -24.13 0.73
CA GLU A 285 2.36 -25.02 1.90
C GLU A 285 3.17 -26.31 1.71
N HIS A 286 2.99 -27.03 0.61
CA HIS A 286 3.56 -28.36 0.42
C HIS A 286 5.02 -28.39 -0.06
N GLY A 287 5.60 -27.23 -0.41
CA GLY A 287 7.01 -27.07 -0.77
C GLY A 287 7.28 -27.10 -2.27
N MET A 288 6.58 -26.27 -3.03
CA MET A 288 6.87 -25.98 -4.43
C MET A 288 8.17 -25.18 -4.56
N GLU A 289 9.13 -25.64 -5.38
CA GLU A 289 10.43 -24.97 -5.57
C GLU A 289 10.44 -23.97 -6.73
N MET A 290 9.59 -24.17 -7.74
CA MET A 290 9.41 -23.25 -8.86
C MET A 290 7.95 -23.22 -9.28
N GLY A 291 7.45 -22.03 -9.63
CA GLY A 291 6.14 -21.81 -10.22
C GLY A 291 6.21 -20.88 -11.44
N MET A 292 5.67 -21.31 -12.58
CA MET A 292 5.65 -20.50 -13.81
C MET A 292 4.23 -20.06 -14.13
N ILE A 293 3.97 -18.75 -14.19
CA ILE A 293 2.59 -18.25 -14.29
C ILE A 293 2.07 -18.30 -15.73
N TRP A 294 0.84 -18.79 -15.87
CA TRP A 294 0.09 -18.87 -17.13
C TRP A 294 -1.01 -17.80 -17.23
N ALA A 295 -1.38 -17.49 -18.47
CA ALA A 295 -2.28 -16.40 -18.88
C ALA A 295 -1.87 -14.99 -18.37
N ASP A 296 -2.77 -14.02 -18.49
CA ASP A 296 -2.61 -12.66 -18.00
C ASP A 296 -2.68 -12.60 -16.47
N VAL A 297 -1.58 -12.19 -15.84
CA VAL A 297 -1.54 -11.97 -14.39
C VAL A 297 -2.23 -10.66 -14.06
N LEU A 298 -3.27 -10.71 -13.24
CA LEU A 298 -3.90 -9.52 -12.68
C LEU A 298 -3.37 -9.29 -11.24
N ARG A 299 -3.82 -8.21 -10.60
CA ARG A 299 -3.28 -7.74 -9.31
C ARG A 299 -3.31 -8.80 -8.19
N GLY A 300 -4.21 -9.79 -8.22
CA GLY A 300 -4.37 -10.79 -7.17
C GLY A 300 -3.19 -11.77 -7.08
N ARG A 301 -2.96 -12.55 -8.14
CA ARG A 301 -1.85 -13.51 -8.20
C ARG A 301 -0.50 -12.78 -8.08
N GLY A 302 -0.35 -11.60 -8.68
CA GLY A 302 0.85 -10.77 -8.55
C GLY A 302 1.19 -10.37 -7.10
N LYS A 303 0.22 -9.84 -6.34
CA LYS A 303 0.45 -9.49 -4.93
C LYS A 303 0.66 -10.70 -4.03
N LEU A 304 0.13 -11.87 -4.37
CA LEU A 304 0.41 -13.11 -3.64
C LEU A 304 1.86 -13.58 -3.85
N ILE A 305 2.40 -13.44 -5.07
CA ILE A 305 3.81 -13.71 -5.39
C ILE A 305 4.71 -12.83 -4.50
N GLU A 306 4.55 -11.52 -4.59
CA GLU A 306 5.29 -10.52 -3.80
C GLU A 306 5.18 -10.73 -2.27
N ALA A 307 4.00 -11.13 -1.78
CA ALA A 307 3.80 -11.41 -0.36
C ALA A 307 4.38 -12.76 0.10
N SER A 308 4.58 -13.72 -0.82
CA SER A 308 5.08 -15.07 -0.48
C SER A 308 6.54 -15.07 -0.01
N ASP A 309 7.35 -14.14 -0.52
CA ASP A 309 8.76 -13.93 -0.14
C ASP A 309 8.93 -13.37 1.29
N GLY A 310 7.83 -12.88 1.88
CA GLY A 310 7.74 -12.42 3.25
C GLY A 310 7.58 -13.56 4.26
N LYS A 311 6.63 -13.46 5.19
CA LYS A 311 6.37 -14.48 6.22
C LYS A 311 4.87 -14.72 6.38
N ARG A 312 4.45 -15.97 6.21
CA ARG A 312 3.03 -16.35 6.29
C ARG A 312 2.57 -16.39 7.74
N LEU A 313 1.54 -15.63 8.08
CA LEU A 313 0.97 -15.52 9.42
C LEU A 313 -0.10 -16.59 9.70
N ALA A 314 -0.88 -16.98 8.68
CA ALA A 314 -1.94 -17.99 8.80
C ALA A 314 -2.26 -18.68 7.46
N TYR A 315 -2.91 -19.84 7.53
CA TYR A 315 -3.32 -20.66 6.39
C TYR A 315 -4.50 -21.56 6.77
N ALA A 316 -5.41 -21.78 5.84
CA ALA A 316 -6.39 -22.87 5.87
C ALA A 316 -6.65 -23.37 4.45
N GLU A 317 -6.81 -24.68 4.30
CA GLU A 317 -7.22 -25.35 3.06
C GLU A 317 -8.63 -25.94 3.23
N ASN A 318 -9.42 -25.91 2.16
CA ASN A 318 -10.64 -26.70 2.05
C ASN A 318 -10.57 -27.57 0.79
N LEU A 319 -9.96 -28.74 0.97
CA LEU A 319 -9.87 -29.81 -0.02
C LEU A 319 -11.23 -30.33 -0.51
N GLY A 320 -12.32 -30.05 0.22
CA GLY A 320 -13.69 -30.41 -0.18
C GLY A 320 -14.34 -29.42 -1.13
N SER A 321 -13.97 -28.14 -1.09
CA SER A 321 -14.36 -27.11 -2.06
C SER A 321 -13.30 -26.85 -3.14
N GLN A 322 -12.12 -27.46 -3.04
CA GLN A 322 -10.96 -27.23 -3.91
C GLN A 322 -10.43 -25.79 -3.78
N SER A 323 -10.31 -25.29 -2.55
CA SER A 323 -9.84 -23.93 -2.25
C SER A 323 -8.81 -23.86 -1.13
N ALA A 324 -8.11 -22.73 -1.05
CA ALA A 324 -7.23 -22.38 0.07
C ALA A 324 -7.30 -20.87 0.37
N GLY A 325 -6.96 -20.49 1.60
CA GLY A 325 -6.85 -19.10 2.04
C GLY A 325 -5.71 -18.90 3.03
N ALA A 326 -5.08 -17.73 2.99
CA ALA A 326 -3.87 -17.43 3.75
C ALA A 326 -3.75 -15.96 4.14
N VAL A 327 -2.87 -15.70 5.12
CA VAL A 327 -2.43 -14.35 5.48
C VAL A 327 -0.90 -14.30 5.42
N TYR A 328 -0.33 -13.34 4.70
CA TYR A 328 1.12 -13.12 4.58
C TYR A 328 1.49 -11.72 5.00
N ARG A 329 2.61 -11.57 5.75
CA ARG A 329 3.33 -10.32 5.89
C ARG A 329 4.37 -10.24 4.78
N ALA A 330 4.24 -9.29 3.87
CA ALA A 330 5.17 -9.09 2.76
C ALA A 330 6.53 -8.53 3.25
N PRO A 331 7.59 -8.53 2.42
CA PRO A 331 8.92 -8.02 2.80
C PRO A 331 8.95 -6.54 3.21
N ASP A 332 7.99 -5.74 2.75
CA ASP A 332 7.79 -4.33 3.12
C ASP A 332 7.11 -4.12 4.50
N GLY A 333 6.68 -5.21 5.14
CA GLY A 333 6.00 -5.21 6.43
C GLY A 333 4.47 -5.20 6.36
N ARG A 334 3.87 -4.88 5.22
CA ARG A 334 2.40 -4.90 5.01
C ARG A 334 1.85 -6.32 5.15
N VAL A 335 0.56 -6.45 5.44
CA VAL A 335 -0.09 -7.77 5.50
C VAL A 335 -1.24 -7.86 4.50
N TYR A 336 -1.33 -9.02 3.84
CA TYR A 336 -2.33 -9.34 2.84
C TYR A 336 -3.07 -10.63 3.21
N ALA A 337 -4.39 -10.65 3.03
CA ALA A 337 -5.19 -11.88 3.00
C ALA A 337 -5.51 -12.27 1.56
N PHE A 338 -5.47 -13.57 1.29
CA PHE A 338 -5.74 -14.18 -0.01
C PHE A 338 -6.68 -15.38 0.16
N ALA A 339 -7.59 -15.60 -0.80
CA ALA A 339 -8.45 -16.78 -0.87
C ALA A 339 -8.74 -17.16 -2.33
N GLY A 340 -8.45 -18.39 -2.74
CA GLY A 340 -8.61 -18.84 -4.13
C GLY A 340 -9.09 -20.29 -4.26
N GLY A 341 -9.73 -20.60 -5.39
CA GLY A 341 -10.12 -21.95 -5.80
C GLY A 341 -9.36 -22.42 -7.03
N VAL A 342 -9.39 -23.74 -7.27
CA VAL A 342 -8.93 -24.38 -8.53
C VAL A 342 -9.75 -23.86 -9.72
N GLU A 343 -9.14 -23.73 -10.91
CA GLU A 343 -9.78 -23.08 -12.07
C GLU A 343 -11.06 -23.78 -12.57
N ARG A 344 -10.98 -25.06 -13.03
CA ARG A 344 -12.12 -25.69 -13.74
C ARG A 344 -12.97 -26.62 -12.87
N ASP A 345 -12.33 -27.40 -12.00
CA ASP A 345 -13.01 -28.39 -11.15
C ASP A 345 -13.46 -27.84 -9.78
N TYR A 346 -13.77 -26.54 -9.74
CA TYR A 346 -14.45 -25.92 -8.60
C TYR A 346 -15.95 -26.34 -8.60
N MET A 347 -16.23 -27.53 -8.07
CA MET A 347 -17.54 -28.21 -8.18
C MET A 347 -18.68 -27.61 -7.33
N GLY A 348 -18.70 -26.31 -7.05
CA GLY A 348 -19.64 -25.73 -6.07
C GLY A 348 -19.91 -24.23 -6.15
N THR A 349 -20.55 -23.75 -5.09
CA THR A 349 -20.79 -22.32 -4.82
C THR A 349 -19.50 -21.65 -4.34
N PRO A 350 -19.19 -20.40 -4.73
CA PRO A 350 -17.95 -19.73 -4.34
C PRO A 350 -17.76 -19.66 -2.82
N ASP A 351 -16.65 -20.21 -2.31
CA ASP A 351 -16.40 -20.43 -0.88
C ASP A 351 -16.11 -19.13 -0.15
N SER A 352 -16.41 -19.08 1.15
CA SER A 352 -16.28 -17.88 1.97
C SER A 352 -15.31 -18.11 3.12
N TYR A 353 -14.19 -17.39 3.07
CA TYR A 353 -13.15 -17.40 4.09
C TYR A 353 -13.35 -16.23 5.07
N ARG A 354 -13.57 -16.56 6.35
CA ARG A 354 -13.68 -15.61 7.47
C ARG A 354 -12.31 -15.43 8.12
N PHE A 355 -11.68 -14.29 7.91
CA PHE A 355 -10.40 -13.96 8.52
C PHE A 355 -10.65 -13.29 9.88
N VAL A 356 -9.94 -13.71 10.93
CA VAL A 356 -10.16 -13.26 12.31
C VAL A 356 -8.83 -12.84 12.96
N SER A 357 -8.71 -11.55 13.30
CA SER A 357 -7.53 -10.99 13.96
C SER A 357 -7.63 -11.13 15.49
N THR A 358 -6.68 -11.87 16.06
CA THR A 358 -6.77 -12.36 17.45
C THR A 358 -6.22 -11.40 18.52
N ASP A 359 -5.36 -10.44 18.17
CA ASP A 359 -4.70 -9.52 19.11
C ASP A 359 -5.17 -8.05 18.95
N GLN A 360 -5.12 -7.49 17.74
CA GLN A 360 -5.51 -6.10 17.42
C GLN A 360 -6.61 -5.99 16.34
N ASP A 361 -7.22 -4.81 16.23
CA ASP A 361 -8.13 -4.48 15.11
C ASP A 361 -7.28 -4.29 13.83
N VAL A 362 -7.88 -4.50 12.66
CA VAL A 362 -7.21 -4.45 11.35
C VAL A 362 -8.05 -3.70 10.33
N TYR A 363 -7.41 -3.05 9.34
CA TYR A 363 -8.09 -2.16 8.40
C TYR A 363 -8.38 -2.84 7.05
N PHE A 364 -9.56 -3.46 6.94
CA PHE A 364 -10.05 -4.01 5.67
C PHE A 364 -10.57 -2.88 4.78
N ASN A 365 -9.94 -2.64 3.61
CA ASN A 365 -10.22 -1.49 2.74
C ASN A 365 -10.22 -0.14 3.51
N GLY A 366 -9.34 0.00 4.51
CA GLY A 366 -9.26 1.18 5.38
C GLY A 366 -10.32 1.26 6.49
N ILE A 367 -11.16 0.22 6.67
CA ILE A 367 -12.22 0.15 7.70
C ILE A 367 -11.75 -0.75 8.85
N PRO A 368 -11.66 -0.23 10.10
CA PRO A 368 -11.17 -1.03 11.23
C PRO A 368 -12.19 -2.11 11.61
N VAL A 369 -11.77 -3.37 11.58
CA VAL A 369 -12.58 -4.54 11.93
C VAL A 369 -11.74 -5.56 12.70
N ARG A 370 -12.40 -6.50 13.38
CA ARG A 370 -11.75 -7.73 13.89
C ARG A 370 -11.85 -8.89 12.91
N GLU A 371 -12.85 -8.84 12.05
CA GLU A 371 -13.23 -9.93 11.18
C GLU A 371 -13.63 -9.41 9.81
N PHE A 372 -13.22 -10.12 8.77
CA PHE A 372 -13.66 -9.82 7.41
C PHE A 372 -13.83 -11.08 6.56
N MET A 373 -14.66 -10.94 5.52
CA MET A 373 -14.98 -12.01 4.58
C MET A 373 -14.30 -11.78 3.22
N LEU A 374 -13.52 -12.76 2.75
CA LEU A 374 -13.18 -12.90 1.34
C LEU A 374 -13.97 -14.08 0.75
N GLN A 375 -14.46 -13.92 -0.47
CA GLN A 375 -15.14 -14.97 -1.21
C GLN A 375 -14.27 -15.39 -2.40
N THR A 376 -14.05 -16.68 -2.61
CA THR A 376 -13.29 -17.17 -3.78
C THR A 376 -14.09 -16.83 -5.04
N ASN A 377 -13.54 -16.00 -5.93
CA ASN A 377 -14.27 -15.53 -7.11
C ASN A 377 -14.75 -16.70 -8.01
N ARG A 378 -15.96 -16.56 -8.53
CA ARG A 378 -16.51 -17.37 -9.64
C ARG A 378 -17.19 -16.43 -10.60
N ASP A 379 -16.75 -16.37 -11.86
CA ASP A 379 -17.61 -15.82 -12.91
C ASP A 379 -18.65 -16.88 -13.31
N ILE A 380 -19.87 -16.44 -13.55
CA ILE A 380 -21.04 -17.27 -13.85
C ILE A 380 -21.44 -17.10 -15.33
N ALA A 381 -20.87 -16.11 -16.03
CA ALA A 381 -20.94 -15.99 -17.48
C ALA A 381 -20.02 -17.02 -18.15
N ASN A 382 -20.52 -17.64 -19.23
CA ASN A 382 -19.80 -18.70 -19.94
C ASN A 382 -18.58 -18.17 -20.72
N ASP A 383 -17.69 -19.13 -21.00
CA ASP A 383 -16.89 -19.28 -22.22
C ASP A 383 -15.43 -18.78 -22.16
N TYR A 384 -14.52 -19.73 -22.44
CA TYR A 384 -13.06 -19.70 -22.24
C TYR A 384 -12.30 -18.60 -23.01
N GLU A 385 -12.98 -17.89 -23.93
CA GLU A 385 -12.37 -16.95 -24.87
C GLU A 385 -13.07 -15.58 -24.96
N ASN A 386 -14.25 -15.40 -24.32
CA ASN A 386 -15.18 -14.29 -24.67
C ASN A 386 -15.41 -13.23 -23.57
N ASN A 387 -14.91 -13.43 -22.34
CA ASN A 387 -14.71 -12.38 -21.33
C ASN A 387 -13.48 -12.76 -20.49
N GLY A 388 -12.50 -11.85 -20.37
CA GLY A 388 -11.31 -12.07 -19.53
C GLY A 388 -11.65 -11.80 -18.06
N SER A 389 -12.19 -12.79 -17.34
CA SER A 389 -12.83 -12.49 -16.04
C SER A 389 -12.71 -13.51 -14.89
N ALA A 390 -11.93 -13.07 -13.90
CA ALA A 390 -12.19 -13.19 -12.45
C ALA A 390 -12.07 -14.54 -11.73
N SER A 391 -12.32 -15.71 -12.33
CA SER A 391 -12.27 -17.00 -11.58
C SER A 391 -10.87 -17.36 -11.07
N HIS A 392 -9.81 -17.07 -11.83
CA HIS A 392 -8.48 -17.68 -11.61
C HIS A 392 -7.62 -16.87 -10.61
N GLU A 393 -7.94 -15.58 -10.48
CA GLU A 393 -7.24 -14.63 -9.61
C GLU A 393 -7.53 -14.79 -8.12
N GLY A 394 -8.57 -15.54 -7.74
CA GLY A 394 -9.08 -15.54 -6.37
C GLY A 394 -9.50 -14.15 -5.90
N ALA A 395 -9.59 -13.98 -4.58
CA ALA A 395 -9.88 -12.73 -3.90
C ALA A 395 -8.77 -12.38 -2.91
N TYR A 396 -8.52 -11.09 -2.72
CA TYR A 396 -7.54 -10.60 -1.75
C TYR A 396 -7.94 -9.24 -1.18
N ALA A 397 -7.45 -8.99 0.04
CA ALA A 397 -7.53 -7.69 0.69
C ALA A 397 -6.17 -7.29 1.27
N ASP A 398 -5.92 -5.99 1.24
CA ASP A 398 -4.93 -5.35 2.10
C ASP A 398 -5.45 -5.43 3.55
N ILE A 399 -4.55 -5.75 4.48
CA ILE A 399 -4.80 -5.77 5.92
C ILE A 399 -3.84 -4.78 6.58
N ASP A 400 -4.15 -3.49 6.46
CA ASP A 400 -3.36 -2.44 7.12
C ASP A 400 -3.56 -2.52 8.64
N PHE A 401 -2.58 -2.06 9.44
CA PHE A 401 -2.57 -2.23 10.90
C PHE A 401 -2.49 -0.90 11.66
N ASP A 402 -1.56 -0.06 11.27
CA ASP A 402 -1.68 1.39 11.38
C ASP A 402 -2.37 1.90 10.10
N GLN A 403 -2.90 3.13 10.10
CA GLN A 403 -3.49 3.72 8.90
C GLN A 403 -2.40 4.46 8.09
N LYS A 404 -1.22 3.83 7.88
CA LYS A 404 -0.02 4.44 7.28
C LYS A 404 -0.11 4.57 5.77
N GLY A 405 -1.06 5.41 5.38
CA GLY A 405 -1.21 5.90 4.01
C GLY A 405 -2.24 5.17 3.18
N MET A 406 -3.40 4.78 3.74
CA MET A 406 -4.63 4.63 2.94
C MET A 406 -5.90 4.98 3.75
N PRO A 407 -6.58 6.11 3.48
CA PRO A 407 -7.95 6.29 3.96
C PRO A 407 -8.87 5.32 3.20
N ALA A 408 -9.92 4.83 3.85
CA ALA A 408 -10.95 4.05 3.15
C ALA A 408 -11.56 4.90 2.03
N LEU A 409 -11.39 4.51 0.77
CA LEU A 409 -11.79 5.33 -0.39
C LEU A 409 -13.22 5.07 -0.87
N ASP A 410 -13.66 3.81 -0.78
CA ASP A 410 -14.96 3.35 -1.26
C ASP A 410 -16.12 3.87 -0.42
N GLY A 411 -17.17 4.38 -1.08
CA GLY A 411 -18.32 4.99 -0.41
C GLY A 411 -18.16 6.47 -0.04
N TYR A 412 -17.04 7.09 -0.36
CA TYR A 412 -16.79 8.51 -0.10
C TYR A 412 -16.53 9.28 -1.38
N ARG A 413 -16.83 10.58 -1.33
CA ARG A 413 -16.51 11.55 -2.38
C ARG A 413 -15.23 12.31 -2.00
N TRP A 414 -14.32 12.49 -2.95
CA TRP A 414 -12.98 13.00 -2.72
C TRP A 414 -12.64 14.21 -3.60
N LYS A 415 -11.85 15.14 -3.07
CA LYS A 415 -10.97 15.99 -3.89
C LYS A 415 -9.61 15.31 -3.95
N ILE A 416 -9.12 15.08 -5.17
CA ILE A 416 -7.83 14.44 -5.40
C ILE A 416 -6.80 15.55 -5.61
N VAL A 417 -5.96 15.78 -4.61
CA VAL A 417 -4.99 16.89 -4.56
C VAL A 417 -3.63 16.40 -5.02
N ASN A 418 -2.96 17.09 -5.94
CA ASN A 418 -1.58 16.80 -6.29
C ASN A 418 -0.62 17.38 -5.23
N ASP A 419 0.30 16.56 -4.74
CA ASP A 419 1.13 16.84 -3.57
C ASP A 419 2.04 18.06 -3.76
N GLN A 420 2.81 18.12 -4.85
CA GLN A 420 3.75 19.22 -5.13
C GLN A 420 3.08 20.57 -5.39
N THR A 421 1.87 20.59 -5.96
CA THR A 421 1.23 21.83 -6.42
C THR A 421 0.09 22.32 -5.54
N GLY A 422 -0.43 21.48 -4.63
CA GLY A 422 -1.65 21.77 -3.86
C GLY A 422 -2.92 21.93 -4.73
N GLN A 423 -2.85 21.61 -6.03
CA GLN A 423 -3.96 21.74 -6.97
C GLN A 423 -4.82 20.47 -6.97
N VAL A 424 -6.12 20.64 -7.18
CA VAL A 424 -7.07 19.52 -7.26
C VAL A 424 -7.29 19.08 -8.70
N MET A 425 -7.49 17.78 -8.89
CA MET A 425 -7.87 17.17 -10.16
C MET A 425 -9.28 17.62 -10.55
N GLU A 426 -9.43 18.22 -11.75
CA GLU A 426 -10.73 18.57 -12.32
C GLU A 426 -10.92 18.01 -13.73
N VAL A 427 -12.17 17.79 -14.12
CA VAL A 427 -12.54 17.73 -15.54
C VAL A 427 -12.56 19.16 -16.07
N ALA A 428 -11.74 19.43 -17.10
CA ALA A 428 -11.46 20.77 -17.59
C ALA A 428 -12.74 21.54 -17.95
N GLY A 429 -12.98 22.65 -17.25
CA GLY A 429 -14.15 23.51 -17.47
C GLY A 429 -15.51 22.88 -17.11
N GLY A 430 -15.54 21.68 -16.51
CA GLY A 430 -16.78 20.99 -16.13
C GLY A 430 -17.54 20.35 -17.29
N GLY A 431 -16.86 20.05 -18.41
CA GLY A 431 -17.46 19.34 -19.54
C GLY A 431 -18.03 17.97 -19.13
N THR A 432 -19.17 17.58 -19.69
CA THR A 432 -19.86 16.31 -19.37
C THR A 432 -19.80 15.25 -20.49
N GLY A 433 -19.20 15.58 -21.63
CA GLY A 433 -19.00 14.66 -22.75
C GLY A 433 -17.76 13.79 -22.61
N ASN A 434 -17.77 12.62 -23.26
CA ASN A 434 -16.60 11.76 -23.43
C ASN A 434 -15.47 12.54 -24.11
N GLY A 435 -14.23 12.36 -23.62
CA GLY A 435 -13.05 13.02 -24.16
C GLY A 435 -12.77 14.42 -23.62
N ALA A 436 -13.56 14.92 -22.65
CA ALA A 436 -13.15 16.10 -21.89
C ALA A 436 -11.90 15.78 -21.05
N LEU A 437 -10.91 16.66 -21.11
CA LEU A 437 -9.58 16.44 -20.52
C LEU A 437 -9.63 16.50 -18.99
N ILE A 438 -8.76 15.74 -18.34
CA ILE A 438 -8.52 15.81 -16.89
C ILE A 438 -7.24 16.63 -16.66
N ARG A 439 -7.24 17.50 -15.66
CA ARG A 439 -6.11 18.41 -15.35
C ARG A 439 -6.07 18.81 -13.89
N SER A 440 -4.97 19.39 -13.46
CA SER A 440 -4.83 20.03 -12.15
C SER A 440 -5.30 21.50 -12.20
N ALA A 441 -6.00 21.97 -11.17
CA ALA A 441 -6.47 23.34 -11.04
C ALA A 441 -6.56 23.79 -9.57
N ALA A 442 -6.68 25.10 -9.32
CA ALA A 442 -6.99 25.62 -7.99
C ALA A 442 -8.33 25.05 -7.46
N ASP A 443 -8.44 24.88 -6.14
CA ASP A 443 -9.68 24.41 -5.51
C ASP A 443 -10.76 25.49 -5.53
N PHE A 444 -11.96 25.13 -6.01
CA PHE A 444 -13.18 25.94 -5.97
C PHE A 444 -14.35 25.17 -5.32
N ASP A 445 -14.08 24.01 -4.71
CA ASP A 445 -15.02 23.06 -4.13
C ASP A 445 -16.17 22.60 -5.08
N ALA A 446 -15.96 22.75 -6.39
CA ALA A 446 -16.99 22.48 -7.39
C ALA A 446 -17.18 20.98 -7.68
N SER A 447 -18.39 20.59 -8.10
CA SER A 447 -18.73 19.21 -8.50
C SER A 447 -17.73 18.57 -9.47
N ARG A 448 -17.22 19.34 -10.43
CA ARG A 448 -16.24 18.88 -11.45
C ARG A 448 -14.85 18.54 -10.88
N GLN A 449 -14.60 18.87 -9.62
CA GLN A 449 -13.35 18.64 -8.88
C GLN A 449 -13.51 17.55 -7.81
N LYS A 450 -14.71 16.96 -7.72
CA LYS A 450 -15.09 15.95 -6.75
C LYS A 450 -15.27 14.61 -7.48
N TRP A 451 -14.73 13.56 -6.87
CA TRP A 451 -14.54 12.25 -7.47
C TRP A 451 -15.03 11.16 -6.53
N ASP A 452 -15.90 10.29 -7.01
CA ASP A 452 -16.30 9.08 -6.30
C ASP A 452 -15.32 7.99 -6.70
N ILE A 453 -14.63 7.40 -5.72
CA ILE A 453 -13.60 6.38 -5.95
C ILE A 453 -14.21 5.02 -5.65
N VAL A 454 -14.08 4.09 -6.60
CA VAL A 454 -14.83 2.84 -6.62
C VAL A 454 -13.89 1.69 -6.96
N ARG A 455 -13.66 0.78 -6.02
CA ARG A 455 -12.85 -0.43 -6.18
C ARG A 455 -13.54 -1.41 -7.14
N THR A 456 -12.78 -2.00 -8.05
CA THR A 456 -13.23 -3.03 -9.00
C THR A 456 -13.02 -4.43 -8.43
N ARG A 457 -13.65 -5.45 -9.03
CA ARG A 457 -13.57 -6.85 -8.57
C ARG A 457 -12.14 -7.41 -8.45
N ASN A 458 -11.24 -6.92 -9.31
CA ASN A 458 -9.81 -7.29 -9.30
C ASN A 458 -8.96 -6.40 -8.36
N GLY A 459 -9.59 -5.48 -7.62
CA GLY A 459 -8.95 -4.58 -6.66
C GLY A 459 -8.17 -3.41 -7.26
N TYR A 460 -8.48 -3.00 -8.49
CA TYR A 460 -8.13 -1.68 -9.01
C TYR A 460 -9.19 -0.67 -8.55
N TYR A 461 -9.05 0.60 -8.90
CA TYR A 461 -10.04 1.65 -8.64
C TYR A 461 -10.44 2.38 -9.93
N GLN A 462 -11.70 2.78 -10.03
CA GLN A 462 -12.20 3.73 -11.02
C GLN A 462 -12.50 5.06 -10.32
N LEU A 463 -12.31 6.18 -11.02
CA LEU A 463 -12.44 7.53 -10.46
C LEU A 463 -13.53 8.29 -11.20
N PHE A 464 -14.75 8.26 -10.67
CA PHE A 464 -15.94 8.83 -11.29
C PHE A 464 -16.09 10.31 -10.96
N ASN A 465 -16.16 11.17 -11.96
CA ASN A 465 -16.36 12.60 -11.72
C ASN A 465 -17.82 12.91 -11.33
N ALA A 466 -18.02 13.49 -10.16
CA ALA A 466 -19.33 13.76 -9.57
C ALA A 466 -20.21 14.77 -10.36
N ASN A 467 -19.65 15.44 -11.37
CA ASN A 467 -20.39 16.33 -12.27
C ASN A 467 -20.88 15.64 -13.57
N SER A 468 -20.31 14.50 -13.95
CA SER A 468 -20.53 13.89 -15.27
C SER A 468 -20.84 12.40 -15.25
N GLY A 469 -20.67 11.72 -14.10
CA GLY A 469 -20.88 10.28 -13.97
C GLY A 469 -19.92 9.44 -14.82
N ARG A 470 -18.72 9.96 -15.11
CA ARG A 470 -17.74 9.37 -16.03
C ARG A 470 -16.40 9.15 -15.34
N THR A 471 -15.72 8.07 -15.69
CA THR A 471 -14.44 7.68 -15.09
C THR A 471 -13.23 8.24 -15.85
N ALA A 472 -12.10 8.37 -15.17
CA ALA A 472 -10.80 8.73 -15.73
C ALA A 472 -10.22 7.59 -16.59
N GLU A 473 -9.83 7.91 -17.83
CA GLU A 473 -9.36 6.99 -18.87
C GLU A 473 -8.01 7.45 -19.45
N VAL A 474 -7.06 6.53 -19.60
CA VAL A 474 -5.89 6.71 -20.49
C VAL A 474 -6.33 6.62 -21.94
N ALA A 475 -6.11 7.69 -22.71
CA ALA A 475 -6.64 7.80 -24.06
C ALA A 475 -6.11 6.71 -25.01
N SER A 476 -7.04 6.11 -25.77
CA SER A 476 -6.74 5.25 -26.93
C SER A 476 -5.91 3.99 -26.62
N ASN A 477 -6.06 3.42 -25.41
CA ASN A 477 -5.28 2.25 -24.94
C ASN A 477 -3.75 2.45 -24.99
N SER A 478 -3.28 3.70 -24.89
CA SER A 478 -1.88 4.03 -25.08
C SER A 478 -0.99 3.47 -23.95
N LEU A 479 0.15 2.90 -24.34
CA LEU A 479 1.23 2.47 -23.44
C LEU A 479 2.37 3.49 -23.35
N ALA A 480 2.26 4.63 -24.06
CA ALA A 480 3.34 5.61 -24.15
C ALA A 480 3.31 6.64 -23.00
N ASN A 481 4.49 7.16 -22.66
CA ASN A 481 4.68 8.32 -21.79
C ASN A 481 4.09 9.57 -22.47
N GLY A 482 3.58 10.52 -21.68
CA GLY A 482 2.85 11.68 -22.19
C GLY A 482 1.46 11.38 -22.77
N ALA A 483 0.93 10.14 -22.62
CA ALA A 483 -0.41 9.82 -23.11
C ALA A 483 -1.49 10.51 -22.27
N SER A 484 -2.39 11.24 -22.94
CA SER A 484 -3.47 12.03 -22.35
C SER A 484 -4.39 11.23 -21.45
N VAL A 485 -4.79 11.84 -20.32
CA VAL A 485 -5.84 11.32 -19.43
C VAL A 485 -7.08 12.20 -19.52
N ARG A 486 -8.24 11.58 -19.68
CA ARG A 486 -9.53 12.21 -20.04
C ARG A 486 -10.68 11.49 -19.36
N GLN A 487 -11.87 12.10 -19.28
CA GLN A 487 -13.05 11.34 -18.85
C GLN A 487 -13.67 10.55 -20.01
N TRP A 488 -14.22 9.37 -19.73
CA TRP A 488 -14.97 8.58 -20.71
C TRP A 488 -16.18 7.87 -20.10
N GLY A 489 -17.06 7.35 -20.96
CA GLY A 489 -18.16 6.49 -20.53
C GLY A 489 -17.62 5.18 -19.95
N THR A 490 -18.23 4.72 -18.86
CA THR A 490 -17.81 3.57 -18.06
C THR A 490 -17.73 2.28 -18.88
N ALA A 491 -16.65 1.53 -18.69
CA ALA A 491 -16.47 0.15 -19.10
C ALA A 491 -15.54 -0.56 -18.10
N ASP A 492 -15.69 -1.87 -17.93
CA ASP A 492 -14.74 -2.70 -17.17
C ASP A 492 -13.51 -2.98 -18.06
N ASN A 493 -12.55 -2.04 -18.07
CA ASN A 493 -11.29 -2.22 -18.78
C ASN A 493 -10.13 -1.50 -18.09
N GLN A 494 -8.93 -1.99 -18.35
CA GLN A 494 -7.70 -1.55 -17.70
C GLN A 494 -7.26 -0.10 -18.03
N THR A 495 -7.80 0.56 -19.07
CA THR A 495 -7.50 1.99 -19.34
C THR A 495 -8.27 2.92 -18.43
N GLN A 496 -9.37 2.44 -17.85
CA GLN A 496 -10.23 3.16 -16.90
C GLN A 496 -10.01 2.75 -15.44
N GLN A 497 -9.14 1.76 -15.21
CA GLN A 497 -8.77 1.23 -13.91
C GLN A 497 -7.38 1.71 -13.48
N TRP A 498 -7.23 1.96 -12.19
CA TRP A 498 -6.04 2.56 -11.61
C TRP A 498 -5.66 1.83 -10.32
N PHE A 499 -4.38 1.50 -10.15
CA PHE A 499 -3.84 1.23 -8.82
C PHE A 499 -3.77 2.55 -8.04
N ILE A 500 -3.85 2.42 -6.73
CA ILE A 500 -3.65 3.49 -5.77
C ILE A 500 -2.56 3.00 -4.83
N ASP A 501 -1.31 3.24 -5.23
CA ASP A 501 -0.12 2.72 -4.54
C ASP A 501 0.39 3.78 -3.55
N PRO A 502 0.65 3.47 -2.27
CA PRO A 502 1.18 4.46 -1.34
C PRO A 502 2.56 4.98 -1.77
N ALA A 503 2.70 6.31 -1.88
CA ALA A 503 3.89 7.00 -2.40
C ALA A 503 4.86 7.49 -1.30
N GLY A 504 4.77 6.87 -0.13
CA GLY A 504 5.22 7.46 1.14
C GLY A 504 4.29 8.58 1.61
N ASP A 505 4.61 9.14 2.77
CA ASP A 505 4.10 10.41 3.30
C ASP A 505 2.56 10.59 3.37
N GLY A 506 1.75 9.53 3.33
CA GLY A 506 0.29 9.62 3.19
C GLY A 506 -0.18 10.19 1.83
N ALA A 507 0.67 10.10 0.82
CA ALA A 507 0.36 10.37 -0.58
C ALA A 507 0.31 9.06 -1.40
N PHE A 508 -0.13 9.16 -2.64
CA PHE A 508 -0.46 8.03 -3.51
C PHE A 508 0.00 8.26 -4.93
N TYR A 509 0.54 7.21 -5.55
CA TYR A 509 0.64 7.15 -6.98
C TYR A 509 -0.66 6.61 -7.58
N LEU A 510 -1.13 7.26 -8.65
CA LEU A 510 -2.26 6.80 -9.45
C LEU A 510 -1.73 6.11 -10.71
N ARG A 511 -1.40 4.83 -10.62
CA ARG A 511 -0.83 4.02 -11.72
C ARG A 511 -1.96 3.41 -12.57
N ASN A 512 -1.88 3.45 -13.89
CA ASN A 512 -2.91 2.87 -14.75
C ASN A 512 -2.76 1.34 -14.91
N GLY A 513 -3.88 0.62 -14.92
CA GLY A 513 -3.93 -0.84 -15.00
C GLY A 513 -3.44 -1.47 -16.31
N ASN A 514 -3.49 -0.76 -17.44
CA ASN A 514 -3.08 -1.29 -18.76
C ASN A 514 -1.60 -0.97 -19.06
N SER A 515 -1.15 0.24 -18.72
CA SER A 515 0.20 0.72 -19.07
C SER A 515 1.24 0.54 -17.98
N ASN A 516 0.82 0.24 -16.75
CA ASN A 516 1.65 0.27 -15.54
C ASN A 516 2.32 1.64 -15.27
N LYS A 517 1.82 2.72 -15.90
CA LYS A 517 2.41 4.08 -15.84
C LYS A 517 1.59 5.04 -14.97
N TYR A 518 2.24 6.06 -14.46
CA TYR A 518 1.82 6.89 -13.34
C TYR A 518 1.19 8.22 -13.78
N LEU A 519 0.02 8.55 -13.23
CA LEU A 519 -0.70 9.79 -13.52
C LEU A 519 0.11 11.00 -13.04
N THR A 520 0.51 11.81 -14.01
CA THR A 520 1.35 12.99 -13.84
C THR A 520 0.50 14.25 -13.95
N SER A 521 0.57 15.09 -12.92
CA SER A 521 -0.15 16.35 -12.74
C SER A 521 0.24 17.39 -13.78
N SER A 522 -0.76 18.07 -14.36
CA SER A 522 -0.55 19.13 -15.36
C SER A 522 -1.76 20.07 -15.42
N SER A 523 -1.49 21.38 -15.49
CA SER A 523 -2.54 22.42 -15.52
C SER A 523 -3.21 22.60 -16.89
N SER A 524 -2.69 21.95 -17.94
CA SER A 524 -3.27 21.93 -19.28
C SER A 524 -4.06 20.64 -19.53
N ASN A 525 -3.42 19.50 -19.26
CA ASN A 525 -3.92 18.14 -19.48
C ASN A 525 -2.99 17.16 -18.76
N SER A 526 -3.51 16.39 -17.80
CA SER A 526 -2.75 15.34 -17.12
C SER A 526 -2.50 14.14 -18.05
N PHE A 527 -1.43 13.41 -17.79
CA PHE A 527 -0.95 12.33 -18.65
C PHE A 527 -0.33 11.20 -17.83
N GLN A 528 -0.06 10.04 -18.43
CA GLN A 528 0.72 8.97 -17.79
C GLN A 528 2.22 9.10 -18.14
N ASP A 529 3.11 8.75 -17.22
CA ASP A 529 4.56 8.65 -17.47
C ASP A 529 5.19 7.50 -16.66
N ASP A 530 6.47 7.19 -16.87
CA ASP A 530 7.19 6.26 -15.99
C ASP A 530 7.36 6.82 -14.58
N LEU A 531 7.73 5.98 -13.60
CA LEU A 531 7.96 6.46 -12.24
C LEU A 531 9.15 7.43 -12.22
N THR A 532 8.92 8.63 -11.71
CA THR A 532 9.94 9.67 -11.54
C THR A 532 10.16 10.06 -10.08
N ASP A 533 9.39 9.47 -9.15
CA ASP A 533 9.22 9.89 -7.74
C ASP A 533 8.83 11.38 -7.57
N SER A 534 8.53 12.08 -8.67
CA SER A 534 8.14 13.49 -8.64
C SER A 534 6.86 13.67 -7.85
N GLY A 535 6.80 14.73 -7.04
CA GLY A 535 5.56 15.18 -6.41
C GLY A 535 4.46 15.61 -7.40
N LEU A 536 4.73 15.67 -8.72
CA LEU A 536 3.71 15.73 -9.77
C LEU A 536 2.97 14.40 -10.00
N GLN A 537 3.55 13.27 -9.61
CA GLN A 537 2.94 11.93 -9.68
C GLN A 537 2.31 11.49 -8.35
N LYS A 538 2.60 12.22 -7.27
CA LYS A 538 2.01 12.00 -5.93
C LYS A 538 0.69 12.77 -5.78
N TRP A 539 -0.33 12.08 -5.26
CA TRP A 539 -1.70 12.57 -5.07
C TRP A 539 -2.17 12.31 -3.64
N ARG A 540 -3.20 13.01 -3.16
CA ARG A 540 -3.82 12.84 -1.84
C ARG A 540 -5.33 12.89 -1.96
N PHE A 541 -6.02 12.11 -1.14
CA PHE A 541 -7.48 12.08 -1.08
C PHE A 541 -7.97 12.92 0.10
N VAL A 542 -8.56 14.07 -0.19
CA VAL A 542 -9.19 14.95 0.81
C VAL A 542 -10.70 14.79 0.74
N MET A 543 -11.32 14.39 1.85
CA MET A 543 -12.76 14.05 1.86
C MET A 543 -13.61 15.28 1.52
N ALA A 544 -14.55 15.09 0.59
CA ALA A 544 -15.49 16.10 0.14
C ALA A 544 -16.88 15.79 0.70
N ASN A 545 -17.12 16.18 1.95
CA ASN A 545 -18.33 15.90 2.73
C ASN A 545 -19.61 15.91 1.88
N PRO A 546 -20.35 14.78 1.80
CA PRO A 546 -21.59 14.72 1.02
C PRO A 546 -22.68 15.54 1.71
N THR A 547 -23.16 16.59 1.04
CA THR A 547 -24.28 17.42 1.53
C THR A 547 -25.64 16.80 1.19
N HIS A 548 -25.77 15.47 1.32
CA HIS A 548 -26.95 14.70 0.90
C HIS A 548 -27.56 13.94 2.08
N GLY A 549 -28.87 14.10 2.30
CA GLY A 549 -29.60 13.41 3.36
C GLY A 549 -29.92 11.94 3.02
N PRO A 550 -30.78 11.28 3.82
CA PRO A 550 -31.37 10.00 3.43
C PRO A 550 -32.36 10.17 2.26
N LEU A 551 -32.52 9.10 1.48
CA LEU A 551 -33.56 8.92 0.46
C LEU A 551 -34.95 8.72 1.10
N ALA A 552 -35.00 8.14 2.30
CA ALA A 552 -36.20 8.07 3.14
C ALA A 552 -35.86 7.95 4.62
N GLU A 553 -36.70 8.52 5.49
CA GLU A 553 -36.52 8.53 6.95
C GLU A 553 -37.84 8.20 7.69
N TYR A 554 -37.97 6.99 8.24
CA TYR A 554 -39.13 6.53 8.99
C TYR A 554 -38.89 6.62 10.51
N ARG A 555 -39.20 7.77 11.11
CA ARG A 555 -39.08 8.01 12.56
C ARG A 555 -40.15 7.34 13.44
N PHE A 556 -41.04 6.56 12.82
CA PHE A 556 -42.16 5.85 13.44
C PHE A 556 -42.97 6.64 14.50
N GLN A 557 -43.16 7.95 14.30
CA GLN A 557 -43.84 8.84 15.25
C GLN A 557 -45.37 8.67 15.20
N GLY A 558 -45.86 7.51 15.63
CA GLY A 558 -47.25 7.08 15.55
C GLY A 558 -47.75 6.75 14.12
N ASN A 559 -46.84 6.70 13.14
CA ASN A 559 -47.15 6.45 11.73
C ASN A 559 -45.90 5.98 10.95
N ALA A 560 -46.08 5.38 9.77
CA ALA A 560 -44.99 4.87 8.91
C ALA A 560 -44.63 5.80 7.73
N ASN A 561 -44.85 7.12 7.86
CA ASN A 561 -44.49 8.06 6.80
C ASN A 561 -42.98 8.31 6.77
N ASP A 562 -42.44 8.33 5.55
CA ASP A 562 -41.15 8.96 5.26
C ASP A 562 -41.20 10.46 5.64
N SER A 563 -40.17 10.91 6.36
CA SER A 563 -39.98 12.27 6.88
C SER A 563 -38.98 13.09 6.06
N ALA A 564 -38.18 12.45 5.21
CA ALA A 564 -37.21 13.10 4.32
C ALA A 564 -37.83 13.45 2.95
N GLY A 565 -38.76 12.62 2.46
CA GLY A 565 -39.41 12.78 1.16
C GLY A 565 -40.86 12.30 1.14
N SER A 566 -41.23 11.62 0.05
CA SER A 566 -42.60 11.12 -0.21
C SER A 566 -42.68 9.59 -0.26
N ASN A 567 -41.64 8.88 0.19
CA ASN A 567 -41.52 7.42 0.08
C ASN A 567 -42.27 6.69 1.22
N HIS A 568 -43.47 7.16 1.57
CA HIS A 568 -44.20 6.70 2.76
C HIS A 568 -44.50 5.19 2.75
N GLY A 569 -44.29 4.52 3.89
CA GLY A 569 -44.55 3.08 4.04
C GLY A 569 -46.01 2.78 4.40
N THR A 570 -46.46 1.57 4.09
CA THR A 570 -47.78 1.04 4.45
C THR A 570 -47.63 -0.06 5.50
N ALA A 571 -48.22 0.14 6.68
CA ALA A 571 -48.22 -0.84 7.76
C ALA A 571 -49.34 -1.89 7.60
N PHE A 572 -49.04 -3.14 7.92
CA PHE A 572 -49.93 -4.29 7.87
C PHE A 572 -49.94 -5.03 9.21
N GLY A 573 -51.00 -5.82 9.44
CA GLY A 573 -51.30 -6.48 10.71
C GLY A 573 -52.14 -5.56 11.61
N GLY A 574 -51.47 -4.65 12.31
CA GLY A 574 -52.06 -3.54 13.04
C GLY A 574 -51.10 -2.98 14.10
N PRO A 575 -49.83 -2.67 13.75
CA PRO A 575 -48.76 -2.52 14.73
C PRO A 575 -48.97 -1.34 15.66
N SER A 576 -48.48 -1.50 16.89
CA SER A 576 -48.54 -0.45 17.92
C SER A 576 -47.27 0.39 17.93
N TYR A 577 -47.30 1.55 18.59
CA TYR A 577 -46.15 2.46 18.67
C TYR A 577 -45.67 2.65 20.10
N THR A 578 -44.42 2.26 20.36
CA THR A 578 -43.78 2.17 21.68
C THR A 578 -42.71 3.24 21.89
N THR A 579 -42.09 3.26 23.07
CA THR A 579 -41.04 4.22 23.42
C THR A 579 -39.73 3.88 22.70
N GLY A 580 -39.13 4.86 22.00
CA GLY A 580 -37.87 4.68 21.27
C GLY A 580 -36.61 4.62 22.16
N PRO A 581 -35.43 4.45 21.54
CA PRO A 581 -34.15 4.36 22.25
C PRO A 581 -33.76 5.65 22.97
N ASP A 582 -34.24 6.80 22.48
CA ASP A 582 -34.06 8.13 23.07
C ASP A 582 -34.98 8.40 24.29
N GLY A 583 -35.94 7.51 24.55
CA GLY A 583 -36.97 7.68 25.56
C GLY A 583 -38.19 8.49 25.09
N SER A 584 -38.30 8.88 23.82
CA SER A 584 -39.49 9.55 23.30
C SER A 584 -40.69 8.59 23.20
N PRO A 585 -41.91 9.02 23.58
CA PRO A 585 -43.09 8.17 23.51
C PRO A 585 -43.57 8.01 22.06
N SER A 586 -43.84 6.77 21.65
CA SER A 586 -44.34 6.42 20.32
C SER A 586 -43.43 6.86 19.16
N SER A 587 -42.10 6.83 19.34
CA SER A 587 -41.07 6.99 18.30
C SER A 587 -40.54 5.65 17.75
N ALA A 588 -41.09 4.53 18.19
CA ALA A 588 -40.78 3.19 17.68
C ALA A 588 -42.05 2.46 17.26
N ILE A 589 -41.99 1.69 16.17
CA ILE A 589 -43.03 0.73 15.78
C ILE A 589 -42.75 -0.62 16.42
N GLN A 590 -43.73 -1.23 17.09
CA GLN A 590 -43.65 -2.58 17.65
C GLN A 590 -44.39 -3.55 16.73
N LEU A 591 -43.72 -4.64 16.36
CA LEU A 591 -44.22 -5.74 15.55
C LEU A 591 -44.42 -6.99 16.43
N ASP A 592 -45.48 -7.76 16.17
CA ASP A 592 -46.01 -8.81 17.04
C ASP A 592 -45.44 -10.23 16.84
N GLY A 593 -44.48 -10.42 15.93
CA GLY A 593 -43.94 -11.74 15.58
C GLY A 593 -44.93 -12.71 14.89
N ALA A 594 -46.15 -12.27 14.57
CA ALA A 594 -47.20 -13.13 14.01
C ALA A 594 -47.77 -12.64 12.67
N ASN A 595 -47.99 -11.34 12.49
CA ASN A 595 -48.42 -10.77 11.20
C ASN A 595 -48.08 -9.28 10.96
N ASP A 596 -47.55 -8.55 11.93
CA ASP A 596 -47.16 -7.15 11.74
C ASP A 596 -45.93 -6.98 10.83
N TYR A 597 -46.00 -6.02 9.88
CA TYR A 597 -44.86 -5.56 9.06
C TYR A 597 -45.16 -4.21 8.41
N VAL A 598 -44.15 -3.58 7.79
CA VAL A 598 -44.32 -2.40 6.92
C VAL A 598 -43.82 -2.73 5.51
N GLN A 599 -44.57 -2.37 4.48
CA GLN A 599 -44.12 -2.41 3.09
C GLN A 599 -43.75 -1.00 2.63
N LEU A 600 -42.56 -0.86 2.05
CA LEU A 600 -42.04 0.38 1.46
C LEU A 600 -42.36 0.42 -0.05
N PRO A 601 -42.29 1.59 -0.70
CA PRO A 601 -42.45 1.71 -2.15
C PRO A 601 -41.42 0.89 -2.95
N SER A 602 -41.76 0.61 -4.21
CA SER A 602 -40.76 0.15 -5.19
C SER A 602 -39.80 1.31 -5.54
N GLY A 603 -38.54 0.96 -5.84
CA GLY A 603 -37.49 1.95 -6.13
C GLY A 603 -36.68 2.44 -4.93
N ILE A 604 -37.06 2.07 -3.69
CA ILE A 604 -36.38 2.51 -2.45
C ILE A 604 -34.93 2.02 -2.31
N ALA A 605 -34.56 0.99 -3.07
CA ALA A 605 -33.26 0.32 -3.02
C ALA A 605 -32.79 -0.07 -4.44
N SER A 606 -32.80 0.89 -5.38
CA SER A 606 -32.47 0.67 -6.79
C SER A 606 -31.23 1.42 -7.29
N SER A 607 -30.45 1.98 -6.37
CA SER A 607 -29.10 2.52 -6.58
C SER A 607 -28.04 1.41 -6.60
N SER A 608 -26.83 1.70 -7.11
CA SER A 608 -25.68 0.78 -6.99
C SER A 608 -25.21 0.63 -5.54
N ASP A 609 -25.25 1.74 -4.81
CA ASP A 609 -24.80 1.87 -3.44
C ASP A 609 -26.02 2.05 -2.53
N ILE A 610 -25.99 1.54 -1.31
CA ILE A 610 -27.06 1.76 -0.34
C ILE A 610 -26.51 1.81 1.08
N SER A 611 -27.18 2.57 1.94
CA SER A 611 -27.13 2.33 3.38
C SER A 611 -28.51 2.14 3.96
N VAL A 612 -28.64 1.20 4.90
CA VAL A 612 -29.85 0.99 5.69
C VAL A 612 -29.45 1.11 7.15
N SER A 613 -29.96 2.12 7.84
CA SER A 613 -29.63 2.42 9.25
C SER A 613 -30.89 2.43 10.10
N THR A 614 -30.88 1.79 11.27
CA THR A 614 -32.05 1.75 12.15
C THR A 614 -31.70 1.32 13.58
N TRP A 615 -32.47 1.79 14.55
CA TRP A 615 -32.49 1.20 15.89
C TRP A 615 -33.45 0.02 15.94
N VAL A 616 -33.02 -1.10 16.52
CA VAL A 616 -33.83 -2.33 16.66
C VAL A 616 -33.75 -2.81 18.10
N LYS A 617 -34.89 -3.27 18.63
CA LYS A 617 -35.00 -4.02 19.88
C LYS A 617 -35.72 -5.32 19.58
N TRP A 618 -34.96 -6.40 19.44
CA TRP A 618 -35.50 -7.71 19.12
C TRP A 618 -35.96 -8.42 20.40
N ASP A 619 -37.24 -8.74 20.52
CA ASP A 619 -37.80 -9.39 21.71
C ASP A 619 -37.68 -10.94 21.65
N GLY A 620 -37.26 -11.49 20.49
CA GLY A 620 -36.69 -12.83 20.35
C GLY A 620 -37.41 -13.75 19.37
N GLY A 621 -37.37 -15.06 19.65
CA GLY A 621 -38.12 -16.08 18.89
C GLY A 621 -37.26 -16.98 18.00
N SER A 622 -37.85 -17.41 16.88
CA SER A 622 -37.26 -18.30 15.89
C SER A 622 -36.19 -17.63 15.02
N ASP A 623 -35.36 -18.44 14.37
CA ASP A 623 -34.40 -17.97 13.37
C ASP A 623 -35.12 -17.41 12.13
N TRP A 624 -34.39 -16.63 11.33
CA TRP A 624 -34.82 -16.10 10.01
C TRP A 624 -35.98 -15.10 10.00
N GLN A 625 -36.38 -14.55 11.17
CA GLN A 625 -37.07 -13.26 11.22
C GLN A 625 -36.23 -12.19 10.49
N ARG A 626 -36.85 -11.16 9.91
CA ARG A 626 -36.13 -10.12 9.14
C ARG A 626 -36.35 -8.74 9.73
N ILE A 627 -35.27 -7.97 9.86
CA ILE A 627 -35.30 -6.54 10.20
C ILE A 627 -35.78 -5.79 8.96
N PHE A 628 -35.13 -6.04 7.82
CA PHE A 628 -35.65 -5.73 6.49
C PHE A 628 -35.39 -6.89 5.52
N ASP A 629 -36.18 -6.92 4.44
CA ASP A 629 -36.02 -7.83 3.31
C ASP A 629 -36.52 -7.12 2.04
N PHE A 630 -35.60 -6.76 1.15
CA PHE A 630 -35.84 -5.99 -0.08
C PHE A 630 -35.53 -6.86 -1.29
N GLY A 631 -36.54 -7.15 -2.11
CA GLY A 631 -36.37 -8.10 -3.22
C GLY A 631 -37.56 -8.17 -4.16
N ASN A 632 -37.71 -9.33 -4.80
CA ASN A 632 -38.85 -9.67 -5.66
C ASN A 632 -39.45 -11.03 -5.30
N ASP A 633 -38.62 -11.97 -4.84
CA ASP A 633 -39.00 -13.33 -4.44
C ASP A 633 -37.88 -13.99 -3.61
N THR A 634 -37.98 -15.30 -3.37
CA THR A 634 -36.98 -16.10 -2.63
C THR A 634 -35.68 -16.40 -3.40
N THR A 635 -35.57 -15.96 -4.65
CA THR A 635 -34.37 -16.09 -5.49
C THR A 635 -33.65 -14.76 -5.67
N SER A 636 -34.39 -13.64 -5.79
CA SER A 636 -33.83 -12.28 -5.88
C SER A 636 -34.24 -11.43 -4.68
N ASN A 637 -33.32 -11.25 -3.72
CA ASN A 637 -33.50 -10.41 -2.53
C ASN A 637 -32.18 -10.05 -1.84
N MET A 638 -32.26 -9.06 -0.92
CA MET A 638 -31.28 -8.82 0.13
C MET A 638 -31.98 -8.54 1.47
N PHE A 639 -31.39 -8.99 2.58
CA PHE A 639 -32.02 -8.93 3.90
C PHE A 639 -31.02 -8.71 5.03
N LEU A 640 -31.53 -8.32 6.20
CA LEU A 640 -30.81 -8.43 7.49
C LEU A 640 -31.66 -9.22 8.49
N THR A 641 -31.13 -10.32 9.04
CA THR A 641 -31.78 -11.15 10.07
C THR A 641 -31.05 -11.06 11.42
N PRO A 642 -31.75 -10.90 12.57
CA PRO A 642 -31.10 -10.77 13.87
C PRO A 642 -30.49 -12.09 14.35
N ARG A 643 -31.01 -13.24 13.87
CA ARG A 643 -30.41 -14.56 14.08
C ARG A 643 -30.73 -15.52 12.92
N SER A 644 -29.68 -15.96 12.23
CA SER A 644 -29.69 -17.04 11.25
C SER A 644 -29.74 -18.42 11.92
N GLY A 645 -29.95 -19.48 11.13
CA GLY A 645 -29.81 -20.87 11.59
C GLY A 645 -28.40 -21.27 12.03
N ASN A 646 -27.38 -20.45 11.76
CA ASN A 646 -26.00 -20.61 12.25
C ASN A 646 -25.76 -19.90 13.60
N ASN A 647 -26.80 -19.30 14.22
CA ASN A 647 -26.69 -18.49 15.44
C ASN A 647 -25.78 -17.25 15.23
N THR A 648 -25.94 -16.57 14.10
CA THR A 648 -25.25 -15.33 13.71
C THR A 648 -26.27 -14.26 13.32
N MET A 649 -25.96 -12.97 13.50
CA MET A 649 -26.66 -11.92 12.74
C MET A 649 -26.10 -11.94 11.33
N ARG A 650 -26.97 -12.01 10.31
CA ARG A 650 -26.57 -12.14 8.90
C ARG A 650 -27.21 -11.07 8.04
N PHE A 651 -26.38 -10.32 7.31
CA PHE A 651 -26.79 -9.72 6.04
C PHE A 651 -26.56 -10.74 4.92
N GLY A 652 -27.50 -10.84 3.98
CA GLY A 652 -27.37 -11.67 2.78
C GLY A 652 -27.93 -10.95 1.54
N ILE A 653 -27.33 -11.17 0.38
CA ILE A 653 -27.80 -10.71 -0.93
C ILE A 653 -27.61 -11.80 -2.00
N THR A 654 -28.61 -11.97 -2.88
CA THR A 654 -28.58 -13.02 -3.91
C THR A 654 -29.50 -12.73 -5.10
N GLN A 655 -29.14 -13.27 -6.28
CA GLN A 655 -30.00 -13.42 -7.46
C GLN A 655 -30.38 -14.90 -7.74
N ASP A 656 -29.71 -15.87 -7.12
CA ASP A 656 -29.88 -17.32 -7.31
C ASP A 656 -30.41 -18.03 -6.03
N GLY A 657 -31.00 -17.27 -5.10
CA GLY A 657 -31.40 -17.76 -3.78
C GLY A 657 -30.21 -18.21 -2.92
N GLY A 658 -30.46 -19.12 -1.96
CA GLY A 658 -29.47 -19.53 -0.94
C GLY A 658 -28.22 -20.28 -1.44
N PHE A 659 -28.06 -20.51 -2.75
CA PHE A 659 -26.82 -21.01 -3.34
C PHE A 659 -25.90 -19.88 -3.86
N GLY A 660 -26.47 -18.74 -4.25
CA GLY A 660 -25.74 -17.55 -4.69
C GLY A 660 -25.58 -16.48 -3.61
N GLU A 661 -25.88 -16.79 -2.35
CA GLU A 661 -25.92 -15.82 -1.25
C GLU A 661 -24.51 -15.33 -0.87
N GLN A 662 -24.31 -14.01 -1.00
CA GLN A 662 -23.14 -13.30 -0.52
C GLN A 662 -23.48 -12.73 0.86
N VAL A 663 -22.61 -12.94 1.86
CA VAL A 663 -22.95 -12.76 3.28
C VAL A 663 -21.97 -11.88 4.04
N LEU A 664 -22.52 -11.16 5.03
CA LEU A 664 -21.77 -10.64 6.17
C LEU A 664 -22.37 -11.26 7.44
N GLU A 665 -21.55 -11.94 8.25
CA GLU A 665 -21.99 -12.57 9.50
C GLU A 665 -21.22 -12.04 10.71
N THR A 666 -21.93 -11.86 11.83
CA THR A 666 -21.36 -11.47 13.14
C THR A 666 -22.18 -12.10 14.27
N ASP A 667 -21.85 -11.84 15.53
CA ASP A 667 -22.66 -12.20 16.70
C ASP A 667 -24.17 -11.92 16.51
N PRO A 668 -25.07 -12.79 16.99
CA PRO A 668 -26.51 -12.58 16.88
C PRO A 668 -26.96 -11.41 17.75
N LEU A 669 -28.06 -10.76 17.35
CA LEU A 669 -28.57 -9.57 18.03
C LEU A 669 -29.02 -9.92 19.47
N PRO A 670 -28.66 -9.12 20.51
CA PRO A 670 -29.09 -9.38 21.87
C PRO A 670 -30.60 -9.20 22.03
N THR A 671 -31.21 -10.06 22.85
CA THR A 671 -32.65 -10.07 23.07
C THR A 671 -33.08 -9.05 24.14
N GLY A 672 -34.05 -8.19 23.83
CA GLY A 672 -34.66 -7.24 24.75
C GLY A 672 -33.89 -5.94 24.96
N GLU A 673 -32.81 -5.70 24.20
CA GLU A 673 -31.98 -4.49 24.27
C GLU A 673 -32.11 -3.64 22.99
N TRP A 674 -32.03 -2.30 23.11
CA TRP A 674 -31.97 -1.41 21.95
C TRP A 674 -30.55 -1.41 21.38
N VAL A 675 -30.44 -1.71 20.08
CA VAL A 675 -29.18 -1.74 19.34
C VAL A 675 -29.33 -0.94 18.04
N HIS A 676 -28.39 -0.05 17.76
CA HIS A 676 -28.32 0.61 16.45
C HIS A 676 -27.61 -0.29 15.45
N LEU A 677 -28.17 -0.47 14.27
CA LEU A 677 -27.62 -1.26 13.18
C LEU A 677 -27.51 -0.39 11.94
N THR A 678 -26.35 -0.44 11.28
CA THR A 678 -26.19 0.13 9.94
C THR A 678 -25.56 -0.89 9.02
N LEU A 679 -26.20 -1.16 7.89
CA LEU A 679 -25.58 -1.79 6.74
C LEU A 679 -25.15 -0.69 5.77
N THR A 680 -23.94 -0.80 5.22
CA THR A 680 -23.50 0.00 4.06
C THR A 680 -22.99 -0.95 2.97
N LEU A 681 -23.46 -0.77 1.73
CA LEU A 681 -22.94 -1.42 0.54
C LEU A 681 -22.51 -0.33 -0.45
N GLY A 682 -21.26 -0.34 -0.88
CA GLY A 682 -20.74 0.59 -1.90
C GLY A 682 -19.32 0.25 -2.30
N GLY A 683 -18.94 0.51 -3.55
CA GLY A 683 -17.62 0.11 -4.08
C GLY A 683 -17.30 -1.39 -3.90
N GLN A 684 -18.32 -2.25 -4.01
CA GLN A 684 -18.27 -3.70 -3.69
C GLN A 684 -17.78 -4.05 -2.27
N THR A 685 -17.77 -3.09 -1.36
CA THR A 685 -17.49 -3.29 0.06
C THR A 685 -18.80 -3.27 0.83
N GLY A 686 -19.14 -4.38 1.48
CA GLY A 686 -20.22 -4.47 2.44
C GLY A 686 -19.70 -4.35 3.87
N VAL A 687 -20.39 -3.59 4.73
CA VAL A 687 -20.04 -3.43 6.15
C VAL A 687 -21.30 -3.47 7.01
N LEU A 688 -21.24 -4.21 8.11
CA LEU A 688 -22.28 -4.25 9.14
C LEU A 688 -21.75 -3.63 10.44
N TYR A 689 -22.34 -2.48 10.80
CA TYR A 689 -22.07 -1.73 12.02
C TYR A 689 -23.10 -2.05 13.10
N VAL A 690 -22.66 -2.12 14.35
CA VAL A 690 -23.48 -2.34 15.54
C VAL A 690 -23.10 -1.31 16.59
N ASN A 691 -24.08 -0.53 17.05
CA ASN A 691 -23.89 0.65 17.90
C ASN A 691 -22.81 1.59 17.34
N GLY A 692 -22.89 1.86 16.02
CA GLY A 692 -21.95 2.69 15.26
C GLY A 692 -20.58 2.04 14.99
N LYS A 693 -20.21 0.98 15.70
CA LYS A 693 -18.92 0.29 15.56
C LYS A 693 -19.00 -0.76 14.44
N PRO A 694 -18.10 -0.74 13.43
CA PRO A 694 -18.02 -1.82 12.45
C PRO A 694 -17.73 -3.15 13.16
N ARG A 695 -18.45 -4.22 12.79
CA ARG A 695 -18.27 -5.56 13.37
C ARG A 695 -17.67 -6.54 12.37
N VAL A 696 -18.17 -6.49 11.13
CA VAL A 696 -17.70 -7.29 10.00
C VAL A 696 -17.75 -6.45 8.73
N ALA A 697 -16.74 -6.61 7.89
CA ALA A 697 -16.71 -6.11 6.52
C ALA A 697 -16.44 -7.27 5.54
N GLY A 698 -16.72 -7.08 4.26
CA GLY A 698 -16.45 -8.11 3.26
C GLY A 698 -16.66 -7.62 1.83
N GLN A 699 -16.19 -8.40 0.87
CA GLN A 699 -16.50 -8.15 -0.54
C GLN A 699 -17.92 -8.62 -0.86
N ILE A 700 -18.72 -7.74 -1.43
CA ILE A 700 -20.08 -8.00 -1.91
C ILE A 700 -20.12 -7.53 -3.37
N GLN A 701 -20.23 -8.46 -4.31
CA GLN A 701 -20.18 -8.20 -5.75
C GLN A 701 -21.55 -7.72 -6.29
N LEU A 702 -22.65 -8.13 -5.64
CA LEU A 702 -24.02 -7.76 -6.03
C LEU A 702 -24.42 -6.39 -5.46
N ASN A 703 -25.02 -5.56 -6.32
CA ASN A 703 -25.56 -4.26 -5.97
C ASN A 703 -27.10 -4.31 -5.84
N PRO A 704 -27.75 -3.44 -5.06
CA PRO A 704 -29.22 -3.39 -4.99
C PRO A 704 -29.87 -3.10 -6.35
N SER A 705 -29.22 -2.32 -7.21
CA SER A 705 -29.61 -2.10 -8.61
C SER A 705 -29.77 -3.39 -9.40
N ASP A 706 -28.97 -4.42 -9.09
CA ASP A 706 -28.93 -5.68 -9.83
C ASP A 706 -30.10 -6.58 -9.43
N LEU A 707 -30.66 -6.37 -8.23
CA LEU A 707 -31.94 -6.96 -7.80
C LEU A 707 -33.15 -6.21 -8.36
N ALA A 708 -33.03 -4.89 -8.59
CA ALA A 708 -34.13 -3.99 -8.95
C ALA A 708 -35.42 -4.21 -8.09
N PRO A 709 -35.32 -4.13 -6.75
CA PRO A 709 -36.30 -4.74 -5.84
C PRO A 709 -37.63 -3.98 -5.76
N SER A 710 -38.72 -4.72 -5.94
CA SER A 710 -40.09 -4.20 -6.01
C SER A 710 -40.97 -4.53 -4.79
N LEU A 711 -40.59 -5.54 -4.00
CA LEU A 711 -41.23 -5.94 -2.75
C LEU A 711 -40.27 -5.67 -1.59
N ASN A 712 -40.44 -4.50 -0.96
CA ASN A 712 -39.53 -3.98 0.05
C ASN A 712 -40.20 -3.98 1.42
N TYR A 713 -39.71 -4.79 2.36
CA TYR A 713 -40.33 -4.99 3.66
C TYR A 713 -39.43 -4.59 4.84
N ILE A 714 -40.05 -4.07 5.90
CA ILE A 714 -39.50 -4.00 7.26
C ILE A 714 -40.29 -5.01 8.10
N GLY A 715 -39.60 -5.90 8.82
CA GLY A 715 -40.23 -6.87 9.73
C GLY A 715 -40.73 -8.20 9.12
N LYS A 716 -40.54 -8.43 7.82
CA LYS A 716 -41.10 -9.59 7.07
C LYS A 716 -40.11 -10.11 6.04
N SER A 717 -40.11 -11.43 5.76
CA SER A 717 -39.35 -12.03 4.65
C SER A 717 -40.15 -12.24 3.35
N GLN A 718 -39.43 -12.37 2.23
CA GLN A 718 -39.92 -13.02 1.00
C GLN A 718 -40.17 -14.52 1.19
N TYR A 719 -39.36 -15.17 2.02
CA TYR A 719 -39.53 -16.57 2.43
C TYR A 719 -40.74 -16.72 3.37
N PRO A 720 -41.31 -17.94 3.53
CA PRO A 720 -42.37 -18.23 4.48
C PRO A 720 -41.86 -18.31 5.95
N ASP A 721 -40.96 -17.41 6.32
CA ASP A 721 -40.39 -17.26 7.66
C ASP A 721 -41.32 -16.42 8.57
N PRO A 722 -41.16 -16.48 9.90
CA PRO A 722 -41.91 -15.62 10.82
C PRO A 722 -41.62 -14.12 10.61
N THR A 723 -42.59 -13.26 10.92
CA THR A 723 -42.35 -11.82 11.06
C THR A 723 -41.52 -11.52 12.32
N LEU A 724 -40.95 -10.32 12.38
CA LEU A 724 -40.13 -9.88 13.51
C LEU A 724 -40.97 -9.72 14.78
N ASP A 725 -40.47 -10.26 15.89
CA ASP A 725 -40.97 -9.99 17.25
C ASP A 725 -40.06 -8.95 17.91
N GLY A 726 -40.53 -7.71 18.05
CA GLY A 726 -39.71 -6.61 18.55
C GLY A 726 -40.12 -5.22 18.08
N ALA A 727 -39.29 -4.22 18.38
CA ALA A 727 -39.49 -2.83 18.00
C ALA A 727 -38.39 -2.29 17.07
N ILE A 728 -38.77 -1.33 16.21
CA ILE A 728 -37.88 -0.65 15.26
C ILE A 728 -38.10 0.88 15.39
N ALA A 729 -37.02 1.65 15.38
CA ALA A 729 -37.01 3.12 15.41
C ALA A 729 -36.04 3.71 14.37
N ASP A 730 -36.33 4.95 13.96
CA ASP A 730 -35.52 5.76 13.03
C ASP A 730 -34.89 4.98 11.87
N PHE A 731 -35.72 4.28 11.09
CA PHE A 731 -35.26 3.51 9.93
C PHE A 731 -34.98 4.45 8.76
N GLN A 732 -33.74 4.51 8.29
CA GLN A 732 -33.28 5.37 7.21
C GLN A 732 -32.72 4.55 6.05
N VAL A 733 -32.98 5.00 4.83
CA VAL A 733 -32.38 4.46 3.61
C VAL A 733 -31.64 5.58 2.89
N HIS A 734 -30.42 5.32 2.45
CA HIS A 734 -29.57 6.22 1.66
C HIS A 734 -29.22 5.54 0.33
N ASP A 735 -29.16 6.29 -0.76
CA ASP A 735 -28.74 5.85 -2.10
C ASP A 735 -27.21 5.87 -2.29
N TYR A 736 -26.47 5.88 -1.18
CA TYR A 736 -25.01 5.88 -1.09
C TYR A 736 -24.54 5.14 0.17
N ALA A 737 -23.28 4.67 0.18
CA ALA A 737 -22.65 4.10 1.37
C ALA A 737 -22.25 5.20 2.38
N LEU A 738 -22.71 5.11 3.63
CA LEU A 738 -22.37 6.06 4.68
C LEU A 738 -20.93 5.88 5.15
N SER A 739 -20.21 6.99 5.34
CA SER A 739 -18.90 6.95 6.00
C SER A 739 -19.02 6.50 7.46
N PRO A 740 -18.00 5.84 8.06
CA PRO A 740 -17.99 5.48 9.47
C PRO A 740 -18.23 6.67 10.42
N LEU A 741 -17.83 7.90 10.02
CA LEU A 741 -18.09 9.12 10.79
C LEU A 741 -19.58 9.51 10.77
N GLN A 742 -20.25 9.39 9.62
CA GLN A 742 -21.71 9.54 9.55
C GLN A 742 -22.44 8.38 10.27
N VAL A 743 -21.88 7.17 10.27
CA VAL A 743 -22.43 6.04 11.04
C VAL A 743 -22.28 6.25 12.55
N MET A 744 -21.22 6.95 12.99
CA MET A 744 -21.11 7.42 14.39
C MET A 744 -22.20 8.45 14.74
N ASP A 745 -22.64 9.32 13.81
CA ASP A 745 -23.61 10.39 14.12
C ASP A 745 -24.91 9.86 14.76
N PHE A 746 -25.41 8.70 14.32
CA PHE A 746 -26.64 8.06 14.84
C PHE A 746 -26.54 7.57 16.29
N VAL A 747 -25.33 7.41 16.84
CA VAL A 747 -25.09 6.88 18.19
C VAL A 747 -24.27 7.82 19.08
N SER A 748 -23.59 8.80 18.48
CA SER A 748 -22.64 9.68 19.17
C SER A 748 -23.30 10.51 20.26
N ARG A 749 -22.69 10.53 21.45
CA ARG A 749 -23.13 11.38 22.57
C ARG A 749 -22.07 12.45 22.81
N GLU A 750 -22.52 13.66 23.11
CA GLU A 750 -21.66 14.76 23.55
C GLU A 750 -21.28 14.54 25.03
N LEU A 751 -20.00 14.31 25.29
CA LEU A 751 -19.48 14.01 26.62
C LEU A 751 -18.46 15.05 27.09
N THR A 752 -18.64 15.58 28.30
CA THR A 752 -17.54 16.26 29.01
C THR A 752 -16.73 15.23 29.78
N TRP A 753 -15.44 15.48 30.01
CA TRP A 753 -14.60 14.71 30.92
C TRP A 753 -15.12 14.78 32.38
N SER A 754 -14.42 14.10 33.28
CA SER A 754 -14.59 14.27 34.72
C SER A 754 -13.32 13.86 35.48
N GLY A 755 -12.83 12.63 35.30
CA GLY A 755 -11.53 12.12 35.79
C GLY A 755 -11.23 12.09 37.31
N ASP A 756 -11.80 12.99 38.10
CA ASP A 756 -11.41 13.23 39.51
C ASP A 756 -12.02 12.24 40.51
N PHE A 757 -13.19 11.67 40.21
CA PHE A 757 -14.00 10.99 41.24
C PHE A 757 -13.86 9.45 41.26
N LEU A 758 -13.47 8.85 40.13
CA LEU A 758 -13.35 7.39 39.97
C LEU A 758 -12.01 6.94 39.34
N GLY A 759 -11.19 7.88 38.87
CA GLY A 759 -9.85 7.63 38.33
C GLY A 759 -9.63 8.25 36.94
N THR A 760 -8.37 8.33 36.50
CA THR A 760 -7.97 9.02 35.26
C THR A 760 -8.13 8.19 33.99
N VAL A 761 -8.61 6.94 34.06
CA VAL A 761 -8.59 6.02 32.91
C VAL A 761 -9.64 6.37 31.85
N TRP A 762 -9.23 6.45 30.59
CA TRP A 762 -10.12 6.54 29.42
C TRP A 762 -9.97 5.26 28.59
N GLN A 763 -11.07 4.53 28.43
CA GLN A 763 -11.18 3.28 27.67
C GLN A 763 -12.63 3.09 27.23
N GLU A 764 -12.87 2.35 26.15
CA GLU A 764 -14.22 1.95 25.70
C GLU A 764 -14.92 1.07 26.76
N GLY A 765 -16.19 1.35 27.06
CA GLY A 765 -17.02 0.56 27.98
C GLY A 765 -16.55 0.54 29.45
N GLY A 766 -15.61 1.41 29.83
CA GLY A 766 -14.91 1.36 31.11
C GLY A 766 -15.58 2.09 32.28
N THR A 767 -14.75 2.68 33.13
CA THR A 767 -15.19 3.47 34.29
C THR A 767 -15.95 4.73 33.82
N SER A 768 -16.97 5.13 34.57
CA SER A 768 -17.83 6.27 34.25
C SER A 768 -17.14 7.63 34.53
N ASN A 769 -16.10 7.93 33.77
CA ASN A 769 -15.22 9.09 33.94
C ASN A 769 -15.61 10.31 33.08
N PHE A 770 -16.75 10.24 32.37
CA PHE A 770 -17.32 11.32 31.56
C PHE A 770 -18.71 11.72 32.06
N ARG A 771 -19.22 12.87 31.63
CA ARG A 771 -20.56 13.38 31.93
C ARG A 771 -21.36 13.65 30.67
N LEU A 772 -22.61 13.21 30.66
CA LEU A 772 -23.64 13.63 29.71
C LEU A 772 -24.05 15.09 29.95
N PRO A 773 -24.73 15.75 28.98
CA PRO A 773 -25.34 17.05 29.20
C PRO A 773 -26.33 16.97 30.38
N GLY A 774 -26.20 17.87 31.34
CA GLY A 774 -26.90 17.79 32.64
C GLY A 774 -26.11 17.11 33.77
N GLY A 775 -24.90 16.62 33.52
CA GLY A 775 -23.92 16.23 34.54
C GLY A 775 -23.99 14.78 35.03
N VAL A 776 -24.78 13.92 34.38
CA VAL A 776 -24.89 12.49 34.73
C VAL A 776 -23.62 11.75 34.29
N LEU A 777 -22.94 11.05 35.21
CA LEU A 777 -21.74 10.27 34.90
C LEU A 777 -22.06 9.07 33.98
N THR A 778 -21.22 8.87 32.96
CA THR A 778 -21.30 7.76 32.00
C THR A 778 -19.90 7.26 31.64
N ALA A 779 -19.82 6.01 31.16
CA ALA A 779 -18.65 5.51 30.46
C ALA A 779 -18.62 6.04 29.01
N PHE A 780 -17.41 6.15 28.46
CA PHE A 780 -17.17 6.40 27.04
C PHE A 780 -17.49 5.14 26.22
N ALA A 781 -18.12 5.34 25.06
CA ALA A 781 -18.44 4.34 24.06
C ALA A 781 -17.84 4.74 22.70
N TYR A 782 -17.76 3.79 21.78
CA TYR A 782 -17.33 4.04 20.41
C TYR A 782 -18.16 5.16 19.77
N GLY A 783 -17.50 6.11 19.09
CA GLY A 783 -18.17 7.19 18.38
C GLY A 783 -18.69 8.34 19.23
N ASP A 784 -18.51 8.35 20.56
CA ASP A 784 -18.80 9.55 21.36
C ASP A 784 -17.90 10.73 20.96
N ALA A 785 -18.44 11.95 21.06
CA ALA A 785 -17.68 13.19 20.97
C ALA A 785 -17.26 13.60 22.39
N VAL A 786 -15.96 13.81 22.63
CA VAL A 786 -15.42 14.07 23.98
C VAL A 786 -14.79 15.45 24.12
N THR A 787 -15.14 16.16 25.19
CA THR A 787 -14.63 17.49 25.53
C THR A 787 -13.91 17.48 26.87
N PHE A 788 -12.69 18.01 26.91
CA PHE A 788 -11.90 18.24 28.12
C PHE A 788 -11.86 19.75 28.41
N ASP A 789 -12.36 20.19 29.56
CA ASP A 789 -12.44 21.60 29.95
C ASP A 789 -11.99 21.85 31.42
N ASP A 790 -11.87 23.13 31.79
CA ASP A 790 -11.35 23.61 33.08
C ASP A 790 -12.17 23.20 34.33
N SER A 791 -13.28 22.47 34.18
CA SER A 791 -14.02 21.91 35.32
C SER A 791 -13.43 20.61 35.89
N ASP A 792 -12.46 19.99 35.20
CA ASP A 792 -12.04 18.59 35.43
C ASP A 792 -10.53 18.32 35.50
N ALA A 793 -10.19 17.17 36.08
CA ALA A 793 -8.89 16.51 36.13
C ALA A 793 -7.99 16.77 34.89
N THR A 794 -6.76 17.18 35.14
CA THR A 794 -5.78 17.57 34.10
C THR A 794 -5.16 16.38 33.34
N SER A 795 -5.39 15.13 33.72
CA SER A 795 -4.78 13.97 33.05
C SER A 795 -5.77 12.88 32.71
N ALA A 796 -5.70 12.36 31.48
CA ALA A 796 -6.36 11.13 31.07
C ALA A 796 -5.30 10.04 30.78
N THR A 797 -5.58 8.83 31.22
CA THR A 797 -4.75 7.65 31.02
C THR A 797 -5.46 6.72 30.05
N ILE A 798 -5.08 6.78 28.77
CA ILE A 798 -5.69 5.98 27.71
C ILE A 798 -5.25 4.52 27.87
N PHE A 799 -6.22 3.61 27.86
CA PHE A 799 -5.98 2.16 27.98
C PHE A 799 -6.75 1.39 26.91
N GLY A 800 -6.04 0.60 26.11
CA GLY A 800 -6.54 0.07 24.85
C GLY A 800 -6.74 1.18 23.80
N SER A 801 -7.36 0.83 22.68
CA SER A 801 -7.75 1.81 21.66
C SER A 801 -9.05 2.51 22.06
N VAL A 802 -9.14 3.82 21.81
CA VAL A 802 -10.37 4.59 21.90
C VAL A 802 -10.68 5.24 20.55
N THR A 803 -11.92 5.13 20.09
CA THR A 803 -12.36 5.61 18.78
C THR A 803 -13.45 6.68 18.92
N PRO A 804 -13.10 7.91 19.36
CA PRO A 804 -14.04 9.01 19.47
C PRO A 804 -14.39 9.57 18.09
N LYS A 805 -15.59 10.16 17.95
CA LYS A 805 -15.98 10.95 16.77
C LYS A 805 -15.22 12.28 16.69
N SER A 806 -14.95 12.89 17.85
CA SER A 806 -14.06 14.06 17.96
C SER A 806 -13.51 14.17 19.39
N VAL A 807 -12.36 14.81 19.51
CA VAL A 807 -11.70 15.12 20.79
C VAL A 807 -11.47 16.62 20.87
N THR A 808 -12.24 17.33 21.67
CA THR A 808 -12.04 18.76 21.93
C THR A 808 -11.29 18.94 23.25
N VAL A 809 -10.14 19.62 23.22
CA VAL A 809 -9.38 20.01 24.41
C VAL A 809 -9.39 21.52 24.53
N SER A 810 -9.84 22.02 25.68
CA SER A 810 -10.12 23.43 25.91
C SER A 810 -9.65 23.90 27.29
N GLY A 811 -9.76 25.21 27.53
CA GLY A 811 -9.43 25.86 28.80
C GLY A 811 -8.03 26.45 28.89
N ALA A 812 -7.74 27.04 30.05
CA ALA A 812 -6.43 27.59 30.41
C ALA A 812 -5.55 26.56 31.14
N SER A 813 -6.13 25.51 31.72
CA SER A 813 -5.38 24.44 32.39
C SER A 813 -4.64 23.59 31.36
N SER A 814 -3.38 23.26 31.63
CA SER A 814 -2.63 22.30 30.81
C SER A 814 -3.04 20.88 31.15
N ARG A 815 -3.08 20.01 30.13
CA ARG A 815 -3.56 18.63 30.21
C ARG A 815 -2.57 17.62 29.63
N SER A 816 -2.71 16.35 30.00
CA SER A 816 -1.86 15.28 29.51
C SER A 816 -2.65 14.01 29.20
N PHE A 817 -2.43 13.47 27.99
CA PHE A 817 -2.83 12.12 27.62
C PHE A 817 -1.62 11.19 27.80
N LEU A 818 -1.82 10.12 28.56
CA LEU A 818 -0.79 9.20 29.06
C LEU A 818 -1.27 7.75 28.91
N GLY A 819 -0.43 6.77 29.24
CA GLY A 819 -0.79 5.35 29.26
C GLY A 819 -0.36 4.60 27.99
N THR A 820 -0.76 3.33 27.89
CA THR A 820 -0.36 2.42 26.79
C THR A 820 -1.40 2.33 25.67
N GLY A 821 -2.52 3.04 25.80
CA GLY A 821 -3.58 3.10 24.79
C GLY A 821 -3.33 4.15 23.70
N ALA A 822 -4.27 4.21 22.74
CA ALA A 822 -4.18 5.02 21.52
C ALA A 822 -5.55 5.63 21.15
N ILE A 823 -5.53 6.82 20.53
CA ILE A 823 -6.70 7.43 19.87
C ILE A 823 -6.66 7.06 18.39
N ILE A 824 -7.69 6.38 17.87
CA ILE A 824 -7.70 5.83 16.50
C ILE A 824 -8.98 6.20 15.73
N GLY A 825 -8.97 5.94 14.42
CA GLY A 825 -10.16 6.01 13.56
C GLY A 825 -10.42 7.38 12.92
N PRO A 826 -11.64 7.61 12.36
CA PRO A 826 -11.93 8.76 11.49
C PRO A 826 -12.12 10.10 12.24
N GLY A 827 -12.08 10.10 13.58
CA GLY A 827 -12.31 11.29 14.39
C GLY A 827 -11.14 12.28 14.34
N SER A 828 -11.43 13.54 14.73
CA SER A 828 -10.47 14.64 14.75
C SER A 828 -10.09 15.09 16.16
N LEU A 829 -8.90 15.69 16.30
CA LEU A 829 -8.44 16.37 17.52
C LEU A 829 -8.53 17.89 17.34
N ILE A 830 -9.22 18.57 18.25
CA ILE A 830 -9.39 20.04 18.25
C ILE A 830 -8.82 20.59 19.55
N LYS A 831 -7.77 21.40 19.46
CA LYS A 831 -7.14 22.07 20.60
C LYS A 831 -7.44 23.57 20.57
N THR A 832 -8.11 24.06 21.61
CA THR A 832 -8.42 25.48 21.85
C THR A 832 -8.09 25.88 23.30
N GLY A 833 -8.30 27.14 23.66
CA GLY A 833 -7.90 27.69 24.96
C GLY A 833 -6.38 27.79 25.15
N THR A 834 -5.93 28.49 26.21
CA THR A 834 -4.51 28.85 26.39
C THR A 834 -3.63 27.76 27.01
N GLY A 835 -4.19 26.67 27.53
CA GLY A 835 -3.40 25.57 28.13
C GLY A 835 -2.58 24.77 27.11
N THR A 836 -1.62 23.98 27.59
CA THR A 836 -0.89 22.97 26.79
C THR A 836 -1.63 21.64 26.80
N LEU A 837 -1.72 20.95 25.66
CA LEU A 837 -2.07 19.53 25.57
C LEU A 837 -0.79 18.72 25.33
N LEU A 838 -0.41 17.89 26.31
CA LEU A 838 0.68 16.93 26.17
C LEU A 838 0.14 15.58 25.67
N LEU A 839 0.63 15.11 24.52
CA LEU A 839 0.40 13.78 23.97
C LEU A 839 1.62 12.91 24.28
N ALA A 840 1.54 12.12 25.35
CA ALA A 840 2.64 11.28 25.86
C ALA A 840 2.17 9.86 26.26
N ASN A 841 1.11 9.37 25.61
CA ASN A 841 0.79 7.95 25.59
C ASN A 841 1.78 7.18 24.68
N SER A 842 2.00 5.89 24.99
CA SER A 842 2.93 5.02 24.26
C SER A 842 2.25 4.06 23.27
N GLY A 843 0.93 4.17 23.11
CA GLY A 843 0.23 3.64 21.93
C GLY A 843 0.20 4.70 20.84
N GLU A 844 0.23 4.29 19.57
CA GLU A 844 0.30 5.21 18.43
C GLU A 844 -1.09 5.75 18.07
N ASN A 845 -1.23 7.08 18.09
CA ASN A 845 -2.48 7.79 17.83
C ASN A 845 -2.72 7.89 16.32
N THR A 846 -3.27 6.85 15.70
CA THR A 846 -3.46 6.73 14.24
C THR A 846 -4.73 7.41 13.69
N TYR A 847 -5.36 8.33 14.42
CA TYR A 847 -6.60 8.96 13.97
C TYR A 847 -6.41 9.81 12.70
N SER A 848 -7.32 9.68 11.74
CA SER A 848 -7.21 10.22 10.37
C SER A 848 -8.04 11.48 10.11
N GLY A 849 -8.93 11.87 11.03
CA GLY A 849 -9.73 13.11 10.92
C GLY A 849 -8.95 14.42 11.10
N GLY A 850 -7.62 14.36 11.26
CA GLY A 850 -6.73 15.52 11.37
C GLY A 850 -6.72 16.20 12.75
N THR A 851 -5.86 17.21 12.89
CA THR A 851 -5.69 17.97 14.13
C THR A 851 -5.78 19.47 13.89
N THR A 852 -6.68 20.18 14.57
CA THR A 852 -6.77 21.65 14.55
C THR A 852 -6.26 22.25 15.85
N ILE A 853 -5.38 23.24 15.80
CA ILE A 853 -4.78 23.89 16.97
C ILE A 853 -5.06 25.40 16.93
N ASP A 854 -6.24 25.80 17.40
CA ASP A 854 -6.70 27.19 17.43
C ASP A 854 -6.32 27.96 18.71
N GLY A 855 -5.64 27.32 19.66
CA GLY A 855 -5.15 28.02 20.86
C GLY A 855 -4.20 27.22 21.74
N GLY A 856 -3.30 27.92 22.41
CA GLY A 856 -2.34 27.34 23.36
C GLY A 856 -1.28 26.49 22.64
N VAL A 857 -0.94 25.35 23.24
CA VAL A 857 0.12 24.46 22.74
C VAL A 857 -0.40 23.03 22.58
N VAL A 858 0.03 22.32 21.53
CA VAL A 858 0.09 20.84 21.52
C VAL A 858 1.56 20.43 21.59
N GLN A 859 1.91 19.55 22.51
CA GLN A 859 3.23 18.97 22.65
C GLN A 859 3.17 17.46 22.42
N VAL A 860 3.89 16.97 21.40
CA VAL A 860 4.02 15.55 21.07
C VAL A 860 5.28 15.01 21.75
N GLY A 861 5.10 14.09 22.70
CA GLY A 861 6.16 13.51 23.51
C GLY A 861 6.64 14.36 24.69
N ASN A 862 7.47 13.77 25.54
CA ASN A 862 7.98 14.39 26.77
C ASN A 862 9.47 14.09 27.01
N GLY A 863 10.30 14.22 25.98
CA GLY A 863 11.75 13.98 26.02
C GLY A 863 12.13 12.49 26.00
N GLY A 864 11.28 11.64 25.40
CA GLY A 864 11.45 10.19 25.36
C GLY A 864 10.70 9.53 24.19
N ALA A 865 10.85 8.21 24.09
CA ALA A 865 10.36 7.35 23.00
C ALA A 865 8.82 7.11 22.99
N ALA A 866 8.03 8.05 23.50
CA ALA A 866 6.57 7.96 23.57
C ALA A 866 5.92 9.32 23.25
N GLY A 867 4.67 9.28 22.80
CA GLY A 867 3.92 10.43 22.29
C GLY A 867 3.79 10.39 20.77
N SER A 868 2.56 10.57 20.28
CA SER A 868 2.19 10.51 18.86
C SER A 868 1.00 11.42 18.58
N ILE A 869 0.76 11.75 17.31
CA ILE A 869 -0.32 12.62 16.84
C ILE A 869 -0.91 12.03 15.55
N GLY A 870 -2.18 12.34 15.24
CA GLY A 870 -2.88 11.78 14.08
C GLY A 870 -2.20 12.06 12.74
N LEU A 871 -2.41 11.14 11.79
CA LEU A 871 -1.80 11.16 10.44
C LEU A 871 -2.52 12.12 9.47
N GLY A 872 -3.73 12.56 9.79
CA GLY A 872 -4.44 13.60 9.04
C GLY A 872 -3.79 14.99 9.16
N GLU A 873 -4.21 15.94 8.32
CA GLU A 873 -3.62 17.30 8.29
C GLU A 873 -3.67 18.00 9.66
N ILE A 874 -2.58 18.70 9.99
CA ILE A 874 -2.40 19.48 11.21
C ILE A 874 -2.55 20.97 10.88
N VAL A 875 -3.75 21.50 11.10
CA VAL A 875 -4.06 22.93 10.96
C VAL A 875 -3.62 23.64 12.25
N ASN A 876 -2.36 24.09 12.27
CA ASN A 876 -1.76 24.79 13.39
C ASN A 876 -1.99 26.31 13.28
N ASN A 877 -2.82 26.87 14.16
CA ASN A 877 -3.05 28.32 14.29
C ASN A 877 -2.49 28.90 15.61
N ALA A 878 -1.72 28.12 16.39
CA ALA A 878 -1.12 28.56 17.64
C ALA A 878 0.32 28.04 17.81
N THR A 879 0.53 26.90 18.47
CA THR A 879 1.87 26.33 18.68
C THR A 879 1.84 24.80 18.72
N LEU A 880 2.72 24.18 17.93
CA LEU A 880 2.99 22.74 17.93
C LEU A 880 4.44 22.51 18.37
N VAL A 881 4.66 21.57 19.30
CA VAL A 881 5.99 21.24 19.83
C VAL A 881 6.23 19.74 19.67
N PHE A 882 7.38 19.37 19.10
CA PHE A 882 7.88 18.00 19.04
C PHE A 882 8.99 17.82 20.08
N ASN A 883 8.78 16.93 21.05
CA ASN A 883 9.65 16.68 22.20
C ASN A 883 9.83 15.16 22.36
N ARG A 884 10.42 14.54 21.33
CA ARG A 884 10.68 13.09 21.20
C ARG A 884 12.20 12.85 21.36
N SER A 885 12.66 11.63 21.63
CA SER A 885 14.10 11.33 21.84
C SER A 885 14.79 10.71 20.62
N ASP A 886 14.05 10.61 19.53
CA ASP A 886 14.19 9.67 18.43
C ASP A 886 13.62 10.34 17.17
N THR A 887 13.83 9.74 16.01
CA THR A 887 13.33 10.28 14.74
C THR A 887 11.82 10.09 14.61
N ILE A 888 11.11 11.13 14.18
CA ILE A 888 9.73 11.04 13.69
C ILE A 888 9.64 11.60 12.26
N ARG A 889 8.89 10.91 11.38
CA ARG A 889 8.78 11.25 9.95
C ARG A 889 7.42 11.82 9.58
N GLN A 890 7.44 12.96 8.88
CA GLN A 890 6.23 13.58 8.36
C GLN A 890 5.56 12.68 7.30
N GLY A 891 4.39 12.16 7.64
CA GLY A 891 3.55 11.31 6.81
C GLY A 891 3.70 9.81 7.07
N GLU A 892 4.64 9.41 7.94
CA GLU A 892 4.61 8.11 8.63
C GLU A 892 4.03 8.25 10.05
N ASP A 893 4.44 9.29 10.79
CA ASP A 893 4.13 9.47 12.22
C ASP A 893 3.25 10.71 12.54
N PHE A 894 3.13 11.65 11.59
CA PHE A 894 2.29 12.85 11.73
C PHE A 894 1.96 13.49 10.37
N GLY A 895 0.80 14.13 10.24
CA GLY A 895 0.37 14.72 8.96
C GLY A 895 1.12 15.99 8.50
N ARG A 896 0.70 16.49 7.34
CA ARG A 896 1.07 17.81 6.79
C ARG A 896 0.76 18.94 7.78
N ILE A 897 1.61 19.96 7.91
CA ILE A 897 1.36 21.11 8.78
C ILE A 897 0.98 22.36 7.95
N SER A 898 -0.12 23.02 8.32
CA SER A 898 -0.62 24.27 7.72
C SER A 898 -1.15 25.25 8.78
N GLY A 899 -1.63 26.43 8.38
CA GLY A 899 -2.27 27.42 9.28
C GLY A 899 -1.41 28.67 9.56
N THR A 900 -1.58 29.27 10.74
CA THR A 900 -0.91 30.53 11.13
C THR A 900 0.03 30.43 12.33
N GLY A 901 0.07 29.28 13.01
CA GLY A 901 0.85 29.01 14.21
C GLY A 901 2.32 28.68 13.94
N GLY A 902 3.12 28.67 15.02
CA GLY A 902 4.53 28.31 15.01
C GLY A 902 4.79 26.85 15.38
N VAL A 903 5.99 26.37 15.06
CA VAL A 903 6.46 25.00 15.35
C VAL A 903 7.74 25.05 16.19
N THR A 904 7.94 24.10 17.10
CA THR A 904 9.18 23.96 17.86
C THR A 904 9.65 22.51 17.87
N VAL A 905 10.87 22.29 17.41
CA VAL A 905 11.58 21.01 17.50
C VAL A 905 12.47 21.09 18.75
N GLN A 906 11.99 20.49 19.85
CA GLN A 906 12.56 20.65 21.19
C GLN A 906 13.62 19.59 21.53
N SER A 907 13.50 18.38 20.97
CA SER A 907 14.46 17.30 21.11
C SER A 907 14.25 16.25 20.02
N GLY A 908 15.27 15.43 19.76
CA GLY A 908 15.20 14.36 18.76
C GLY A 908 15.20 14.89 17.33
N THR A 909 14.80 14.05 16.37
CA THR A 909 14.89 14.37 14.94
C THR A 909 13.50 14.44 14.33
N VAL A 910 13.21 15.52 13.59
CA VAL A 910 11.94 15.71 12.87
C VAL A 910 12.23 15.80 11.39
N VAL A 911 11.79 14.78 10.63
CA VAL A 911 11.91 14.75 9.17
C VAL A 911 10.68 15.40 8.56
N LEU A 912 10.85 16.43 7.72
CA LEU A 912 9.79 17.06 6.93
C LEU A 912 10.03 16.78 5.45
N ASN A 913 9.14 15.99 4.84
CA ASN A 913 9.21 15.66 3.41
C ASN A 913 8.16 16.40 2.57
N MET A 914 7.13 16.99 3.19
CA MET A 914 6.02 17.65 2.48
C MET A 914 6.20 19.17 2.34
N ALA A 915 5.36 19.79 1.51
CA ALA A 915 5.19 21.24 1.44
C ALA A 915 4.29 21.79 2.58
N ASN A 916 4.92 22.24 3.67
CA ASN A 916 4.25 22.81 4.84
C ASN A 916 3.99 24.31 4.68
N THR A 917 2.73 24.73 4.85
CA THR A 917 2.27 26.11 4.60
C THR A 917 1.72 26.78 5.86
N TYR A 918 2.32 26.52 7.01
CA TYR A 918 2.08 27.31 8.22
C TYR A 918 2.88 28.62 8.15
N ALA A 919 2.29 29.72 8.63
CA ALA A 919 2.89 31.05 8.53
C ALA A 919 3.71 31.48 9.76
N GLY A 920 3.54 30.83 10.91
CA GLY A 920 4.28 31.15 12.14
C GLY A 920 5.70 30.57 12.13
N PRO A 921 6.60 31.05 13.00
CA PRO A 921 8.02 30.69 12.98
C PRO A 921 8.26 29.25 13.44
N THR A 922 9.36 28.67 12.95
CA THR A 922 9.92 27.40 13.41
C THR A 922 11.15 27.66 14.28
N ALA A 923 11.25 27.00 15.42
CA ALA A 923 12.45 27.02 16.27
C ALA A 923 13.01 25.61 16.44
N ILE A 924 14.32 25.43 16.25
CA ILE A 924 15.04 24.18 16.53
C ILE A 924 15.92 24.41 17.76
N LEU A 925 15.74 23.61 18.81
CA LEU A 925 16.40 23.80 20.10
C LEU A 925 17.62 22.88 20.28
N ASN A 926 18.39 23.13 21.34
CA ASN A 926 19.60 22.41 21.69
C ASN A 926 19.39 20.88 21.80
N GLY A 927 20.14 20.09 21.02
CA GLY A 927 20.03 18.63 20.97
C GLY A 927 18.83 18.14 20.16
N ALA A 928 18.39 18.92 19.17
CA ALA A 928 17.27 18.59 18.29
C ALA A 928 17.62 18.92 16.83
N THR A 929 17.12 18.11 15.89
CA THR A 929 17.46 18.18 14.46
C THR A 929 16.20 18.30 13.61
N LEU A 930 16.21 19.22 12.63
CA LEU A 930 15.21 19.27 11.55
C LEU A 930 15.85 18.77 10.25
N THR A 931 15.17 17.88 9.53
CA THR A 931 15.74 17.18 8.37
C THR A 931 14.68 16.85 7.31
N GLY A 932 15.03 16.13 6.24
CA GLY A 932 14.16 15.81 5.10
C GLY A 932 14.25 16.79 3.93
N ALA A 933 13.49 16.49 2.86
CA ALA A 933 13.53 17.20 1.56
C ALA A 933 12.31 18.10 1.30
N GLY A 934 11.49 18.38 2.32
CA GLY A 934 10.27 19.15 2.21
C GLY A 934 10.48 20.67 2.19
N SER A 935 9.42 21.41 2.47
CA SER A 935 9.48 22.86 2.59
C SER A 935 8.68 23.44 3.74
N ILE A 936 9.16 24.57 4.29
CA ILE A 936 8.49 25.41 5.29
C ILE A 936 8.29 26.80 4.70
N ALA A 937 7.04 27.27 4.60
CA ALA A 937 6.74 28.59 4.03
C ALA A 937 7.19 29.79 4.91
N SER A 938 7.50 29.56 6.18
CA SER A 938 7.82 30.60 7.19
C SER A 938 9.31 30.67 7.55
N ALA A 939 9.63 31.50 8.56
CA ALA A 939 11.00 31.66 9.06
C ALA A 939 11.40 30.53 10.02
N VAL A 940 12.55 29.92 9.79
CA VAL A 940 13.21 28.93 10.65
C VAL A 940 14.35 29.60 11.40
N THR A 941 14.39 29.42 12.72
CA THR A 941 15.53 29.78 13.58
C THR A 941 16.14 28.52 14.17
N VAL A 942 17.45 28.36 13.94
CA VAL A 942 18.25 27.28 14.52
C VAL A 942 18.97 27.87 15.74
N GLU A 943 18.65 27.39 16.93
CA GLU A 943 19.24 27.89 18.17
C GLU A 943 20.57 27.22 18.51
N ASN A 944 21.29 27.75 19.50
CA ASN A 944 22.55 27.19 19.97
C ASN A 944 22.42 25.69 20.34
N GLY A 945 23.14 24.83 19.63
CA GLY A 945 23.14 23.37 19.75
C GLY A 945 21.99 22.64 19.03
N GLY A 946 21.13 23.34 18.29
CA GLY A 946 20.15 22.72 17.39
C GLY A 946 20.72 22.56 15.98
N SER A 947 20.23 21.57 15.23
CA SER A 947 20.73 21.21 13.90
C SER A 947 19.67 21.37 12.80
N ILE A 948 20.10 21.76 11.59
CA ILE A 948 19.33 21.54 10.35
C ILE A 948 20.18 20.74 9.35
N ALA A 949 19.60 19.65 8.84
CA ALA A 949 20.27 18.62 8.05
C ALA A 949 19.39 18.20 6.85
N PRO A 950 19.53 18.77 5.65
CA PRO A 950 18.66 18.47 4.51
C PRO A 950 18.68 16.97 4.11
N GLY A 951 17.59 16.47 3.55
CA GLY A 951 17.53 15.12 2.96
C GLY A 951 17.51 13.94 3.95
N GLU A 952 17.68 12.73 3.40
CA GLU A 952 18.14 11.49 4.09
C GLU A 952 19.15 10.77 3.14
N SER A 953 19.90 11.61 2.42
CA SER A 953 20.73 11.45 1.21
C SER A 953 20.72 12.83 0.53
N ILE A 954 21.77 13.21 -0.22
CA ILE A 954 21.88 14.47 -1.01
C ILE A 954 20.52 15.06 -1.42
N GLY A 955 20.10 16.09 -0.70
CA GLY A 955 18.74 16.62 -0.75
C GLY A 955 18.67 18.15 -0.69
N THR A 956 17.46 18.67 -0.60
CA THR A 956 17.23 20.11 -0.47
C THR A 956 16.01 20.39 0.39
N ILE A 957 16.20 21.07 1.52
CA ILE A 957 15.09 21.58 2.33
C ILE A 957 14.86 23.05 1.96
N SER A 958 13.62 23.43 1.66
CA SER A 958 13.28 24.82 1.32
C SER A 958 12.62 25.56 2.47
N VAL A 959 13.10 26.75 2.81
CA VAL A 959 12.57 27.53 3.95
C VAL A 959 12.19 28.95 3.53
N GLY A 960 11.21 29.55 4.21
CA GLY A 960 10.83 30.94 3.99
C GLY A 960 11.96 31.90 4.36
N SER A 961 12.58 31.69 5.53
CA SER A 961 13.78 32.40 5.98
C SER A 961 14.60 31.49 6.90
N LEU A 962 15.91 31.73 7.02
CA LEU A 962 16.82 30.98 7.88
C LEU A 962 17.63 31.94 8.77
N ASN A 963 17.56 31.75 10.08
CA ASN A 963 18.38 32.45 11.06
C ASN A 963 19.22 31.43 11.84
N LEU A 964 20.54 31.52 11.74
CA LEU A 964 21.47 30.68 12.50
C LEU A 964 22.00 31.46 13.70
N SER A 965 21.64 31.02 14.91
CA SER A 965 22.20 31.54 16.16
C SER A 965 23.66 31.09 16.35
N SER A 966 24.42 31.81 17.18
CA SER A 966 25.77 31.38 17.54
C SER A 966 25.74 30.01 18.22
N GLY A 967 26.43 29.03 17.63
CA GLY A 967 26.43 27.63 18.06
C GLY A 967 25.30 26.76 17.49
N ALA A 968 24.46 27.28 16.60
CA ALA A 968 23.61 26.46 15.74
C ALA A 968 24.46 25.54 14.85
N ILE A 969 23.91 24.41 14.40
CA ILE A 969 24.60 23.43 13.56
C ILE A 969 23.88 23.32 12.22
N ILE A 970 24.66 23.21 11.15
CA ILE A 970 24.25 22.81 9.81
C ILE A 970 25.03 21.53 9.49
N GLU A 971 24.32 20.45 9.18
CA GLU A 971 24.90 19.15 8.80
C GLU A 971 24.61 18.95 7.31
N LEU A 972 25.64 18.68 6.50
CA LEU A 972 25.50 18.59 5.03
C LEU A 972 26.32 17.43 4.45
N GLU A 973 25.66 16.57 3.69
CA GLU A 973 26.27 15.52 2.87
C GLU A 973 26.83 16.09 1.55
N LEU A 974 27.94 15.53 1.08
CA LEU A 974 28.69 15.93 -0.12
C LEU A 974 29.04 14.70 -0.98
N ASP A 975 28.86 14.82 -2.30
CA ASP A 975 29.27 13.80 -3.29
C ASP A 975 29.59 14.43 -4.66
N THR A 976 30.28 13.72 -5.56
CA THR A 976 30.51 14.20 -6.96
C THR A 976 29.91 13.22 -7.98
N ILE A 977 28.63 13.39 -8.27
CA ILE A 977 27.86 12.51 -9.14
C ILE A 977 28.05 12.89 -10.62
N PHE A 978 28.49 11.93 -11.46
CA PHE A 978 28.83 12.13 -12.88
C PHE A 978 29.83 13.28 -13.18
N GLY A 979 30.65 13.67 -12.20
CA GLY A 979 31.58 14.82 -12.34
C GLY A 979 30.93 16.19 -12.11
N ILE A 980 29.75 16.22 -11.49
CA ILE A 980 29.10 17.42 -10.96
C ILE A 980 29.16 17.33 -9.43
N ASP A 981 29.69 18.35 -8.78
CA ASP A 981 29.69 18.46 -7.32
C ASP A 981 28.25 18.69 -6.84
N VAL A 982 27.79 17.83 -5.94
CA VAL A 982 26.46 17.88 -5.35
C VAL A 982 26.56 17.84 -3.83
N SER A 983 25.65 18.55 -3.18
CA SER A 983 25.61 18.68 -1.74
C SER A 983 24.19 18.83 -1.27
N ASP A 984 23.96 18.50 0.00
CA ASP A 984 22.79 19.02 0.71
C ASP A 984 22.73 20.54 0.64
N ARG A 985 21.49 21.04 0.61
CA ARG A 985 21.19 22.45 0.36
C ARG A 985 20.05 22.94 1.24
N VAL A 986 20.24 24.08 1.91
CA VAL A 986 19.10 24.86 2.46
C VAL A 986 18.76 25.99 1.50
N ASN A 987 17.57 25.92 0.92
CA ASN A 987 17.09 26.85 -0.10
C ASN A 987 16.21 27.93 0.55
N VAL A 988 16.76 29.14 0.76
CA VAL A 988 16.06 30.24 1.46
C VAL A 988 15.30 31.12 0.47
N THR A 989 13.97 31.04 0.53
CA THR A 989 13.07 31.52 -0.54
C THR A 989 12.62 32.98 -0.42
N SER A 990 12.69 33.62 0.75
CA SER A 990 12.36 35.05 0.89
C SER A 990 13.55 35.97 0.65
N GLY A 991 13.26 37.14 0.06
CA GLY A 991 14.23 38.24 -0.05
C GLY A 991 14.68 38.73 1.32
N ASN A 992 16.00 38.88 1.48
CA ASN A 992 16.70 39.16 2.73
C ASN A 992 16.49 38.09 3.82
N GLY A 993 16.14 36.86 3.41
CA GLY A 993 15.71 35.79 4.32
C GLY A 993 16.81 35.01 5.05
N LEU A 994 18.08 35.13 4.66
CA LEU A 994 19.20 34.41 5.28
C LEU A 994 19.96 35.32 6.26
N THR A 995 20.11 34.88 7.51
CA THR A 995 20.87 35.57 8.56
C THR A 995 21.84 34.62 9.27
N LEU A 996 23.13 34.96 9.23
CA LEU A 996 24.24 34.21 9.83
C LEU A 996 24.76 34.96 11.07
N ASN A 997 24.15 34.75 12.25
CA ASN A 997 24.66 35.30 13.51
C ASN A 997 25.77 34.42 14.14
N GLY A 998 25.93 33.21 13.63
CA GLY A 998 27.01 32.27 13.87
C GLY A 998 26.58 30.88 13.42
N GLY A 999 27.43 29.87 13.62
CA GLY A 999 27.05 28.48 13.39
C GLY A 999 28.25 27.57 13.14
N VAL A 1000 28.03 26.27 13.31
CA VAL A 1000 28.94 25.20 12.92
C VAL A 1000 28.42 24.61 11.61
N VAL A 1001 29.31 24.40 10.64
CA VAL A 1001 29.02 23.63 9.43
C VAL A 1001 29.79 22.31 9.53
N ASP A 1002 29.04 21.23 9.74
CA ASP A 1002 29.51 19.86 9.76
C ASP A 1002 29.26 19.22 8.39
N LEU A 1003 30.25 18.50 7.87
CA LEU A 1003 30.29 17.98 6.50
C LEU A 1003 30.50 16.46 6.49
N VAL A 1004 29.69 15.75 5.70
CA VAL A 1004 29.75 14.30 5.51
C VAL A 1004 30.11 13.98 4.06
N ASN A 1005 31.03 13.05 3.83
CA ASN A 1005 31.38 12.57 2.48
C ASN A 1005 30.70 11.20 2.25
N LEU A 1006 29.83 11.09 1.26
CA LEU A 1006 29.13 9.84 0.94
C LEU A 1006 30.00 8.82 0.19
N GLY A 1007 31.16 9.24 -0.31
CA GLY A 1007 32.22 8.36 -0.83
C GLY A 1007 32.86 8.84 -2.13
N GLY A 1008 32.17 9.68 -2.92
CA GLY A 1008 32.64 10.18 -4.21
C GLY A 1008 33.04 11.65 -4.24
N MET A 1009 33.04 12.36 -3.10
CA MET A 1009 33.47 13.76 -2.99
C MET A 1009 34.87 14.02 -3.58
N THR A 1010 35.05 15.14 -4.29
CA THR A 1010 36.31 15.54 -4.92
C THR A 1010 36.70 17.00 -4.67
N VAL A 1011 37.75 17.48 -5.36
CA VAL A 1011 38.18 18.88 -5.37
C VAL A 1011 37.27 19.67 -6.31
N GLY A 1012 36.55 20.65 -5.76
CA GLY A 1012 35.35 21.18 -6.39
C GLY A 1012 34.73 22.38 -5.67
N THR A 1013 33.50 22.72 -6.03
CA THR A 1013 32.73 23.79 -5.38
C THR A 1013 31.30 23.34 -5.13
N TYR A 1014 30.94 23.20 -3.86
CA TYR A 1014 29.67 22.67 -3.39
C TYR A 1014 28.72 23.80 -2.98
N LEU A 1015 27.42 23.65 -3.28
CA LEU A 1015 26.40 24.68 -3.06
C LEU A 1015 25.60 24.36 -1.79
N LEU A 1016 25.94 25.01 -0.69
CA LEU A 1016 25.41 24.67 0.63
C LEU A 1016 24.11 25.42 0.97
N LEU A 1017 24.04 26.71 0.62
CA LEU A 1017 22.87 27.56 0.90
C LEU A 1017 22.57 28.45 -0.30
N ASP A 1018 21.29 28.65 -0.58
CA ASP A 1018 20.82 29.67 -1.51
C ASP A 1018 19.97 30.69 -0.74
N TYR A 1019 20.04 31.95 -1.14
CA TYR A 1019 19.23 33.03 -0.59
C TYR A 1019 18.80 34.00 -1.70
N SER A 1020 18.15 35.11 -1.33
CA SER A 1020 17.95 36.23 -2.26
C SER A 1020 17.99 37.56 -1.50
N GLY A 1021 18.33 38.65 -2.20
CA GLY A 1021 18.47 39.97 -1.59
C GLY A 1021 19.80 40.15 -0.82
N GLU A 1022 19.74 40.84 0.31
CA GLU A 1022 20.91 41.11 1.17
C GLU A 1022 21.12 39.99 2.21
N LEU A 1023 22.37 39.59 2.42
CA LEU A 1023 22.75 38.63 3.47
C LEU A 1023 22.77 39.31 4.85
N GLY A 1024 22.05 38.76 5.82
CA GLY A 1024 22.19 39.14 7.23
C GLY A 1024 23.43 38.51 7.85
N GLY A 1025 24.24 39.30 8.56
CA GLY A 1025 25.48 38.82 9.17
C GLY A 1025 26.62 38.64 8.16
N ALA A 1026 27.45 37.61 8.35
CA ALA A 1026 28.60 37.31 7.48
C ALA A 1026 28.93 35.81 7.49
N VAL A 1027 29.54 35.32 6.41
CA VAL A 1027 30.07 33.93 6.35
C VAL A 1027 31.20 33.73 7.35
N ASP A 1028 31.99 34.77 7.64
CA ASP A 1028 33.05 34.77 8.66
C ASP A 1028 32.54 34.49 10.10
N ASN A 1029 31.22 34.49 10.32
CA ASN A 1029 30.60 34.09 11.59
C ASN A 1029 30.40 32.56 11.70
N LEU A 1030 30.49 31.83 10.58
CA LEU A 1030 30.43 30.37 10.54
C LEU A 1030 31.81 29.77 10.80
N ILE A 1031 31.84 28.64 11.49
CA ILE A 1031 33.03 27.79 11.65
C ILE A 1031 32.75 26.41 11.05
N LEU A 1032 33.77 25.78 10.49
CA LEU A 1032 33.70 24.37 10.10
C LEU A 1032 33.93 23.51 11.34
N GLY A 1033 33.12 22.48 11.53
CA GLY A 1033 33.24 21.54 12.65
C GLY A 1033 33.85 20.22 12.22
N ALA A 1034 33.03 19.17 12.16
CA ALA A 1034 33.40 17.90 11.53
C ALA A 1034 33.55 18.09 10.01
N VAL A 1035 34.68 17.68 9.45
CA VAL A 1035 34.92 17.71 8.00
C VAL A 1035 35.63 16.43 7.54
N PRO A 1036 35.43 15.98 6.28
CA PRO A 1036 36.20 14.88 5.71
C PRO A 1036 37.70 15.16 5.67
N ALA A 1037 38.52 14.11 5.83
CA ALA A 1037 39.98 14.23 5.79
C ALA A 1037 40.53 14.27 4.35
N GLY A 1038 41.70 14.88 4.16
CA GLY A 1038 42.41 14.92 2.87
C GLY A 1038 42.04 16.10 1.95
N PHE A 1039 41.22 17.03 2.43
CA PHE A 1039 40.80 18.23 1.71
C PHE A 1039 40.89 19.47 2.59
N ARG A 1040 40.97 20.64 1.94
CA ARG A 1040 40.75 21.94 2.58
C ARG A 1040 39.46 22.57 2.13
N TYR A 1041 38.97 23.43 2.99
CA TYR A 1041 37.62 23.95 2.97
C TYR A 1041 37.65 25.47 3.16
N SER A 1042 36.98 26.20 2.27
CA SER A 1042 36.68 27.62 2.46
C SER A 1042 35.21 27.86 2.16
N LEU A 1043 34.45 28.28 3.17
CA LEU A 1043 33.12 28.87 2.96
C LEU A 1043 33.27 30.23 2.26
N LYS A 1044 32.38 30.54 1.32
CA LYS A 1044 32.36 31.80 0.56
C LYS A 1044 30.93 32.27 0.38
N ASN A 1045 30.70 33.58 0.48
CA ASN A 1045 29.50 34.20 -0.07
C ASN A 1045 29.74 34.53 -1.54
N ASN A 1046 28.81 34.17 -2.41
CA ASN A 1046 28.78 34.57 -3.80
C ASN A 1046 27.51 35.42 -4.07
N PRO A 1047 27.58 36.76 -3.93
CA PRO A 1047 26.43 37.64 -4.08
C PRO A 1047 25.87 37.75 -5.51
N LEU A 1048 26.56 37.18 -6.52
CA LEU A 1048 26.08 37.19 -7.91
C LEU A 1048 25.15 36.01 -8.20
N ASN A 1049 25.46 34.84 -7.62
CA ASN A 1049 24.60 33.66 -7.62
C ASN A 1049 23.61 33.65 -6.44
N THR A 1050 23.77 34.56 -5.48
CA THR A 1050 23.04 34.61 -4.20
C THR A 1050 23.13 33.29 -3.42
N SER A 1051 24.36 32.77 -3.31
CA SER A 1051 24.69 31.48 -2.73
C SER A 1051 25.77 31.58 -1.64
N ILE A 1052 25.77 30.63 -0.70
CA ILE A 1052 26.91 30.30 0.14
C ILE A 1052 27.51 28.99 -0.38
N GLU A 1053 28.77 29.07 -0.80
CA GLU A 1053 29.49 28.02 -1.52
C GLU A 1053 30.66 27.53 -0.68
N LEU A 1054 30.96 26.23 -0.77
CA LEU A 1054 32.12 25.60 -0.15
C LEU A 1054 33.14 25.28 -1.24
N GLU A 1055 34.24 26.01 -1.26
CA GLU A 1055 35.40 25.67 -2.08
C GLU A 1055 36.19 24.55 -1.40
N VAL A 1056 36.35 23.43 -2.11
CA VAL A 1056 37.08 22.24 -1.67
C VAL A 1056 38.35 22.11 -2.48
N THR A 1057 39.52 22.09 -1.82
CA THR A 1057 40.83 22.01 -2.47
C THR A 1057 41.67 20.85 -1.94
N ALA A 1058 42.60 20.35 -2.76
CA ALA A 1058 43.46 19.23 -2.38
C ALA A 1058 44.34 19.59 -1.18
N GLN A 1059 44.35 18.72 -0.17
CA GLN A 1059 45.28 18.79 0.96
C GLN A 1059 46.37 17.75 0.75
N PHE A 1060 47.63 18.11 0.97
CA PHE A 1060 48.74 17.15 0.91
C PHE A 1060 49.07 16.64 2.31
N ALA A 1061 49.19 15.32 2.46
CA ALA A 1061 49.75 14.75 3.68
C ALA A 1061 51.17 15.33 3.91
N GLY A 1062 51.45 15.79 5.12
CA GLY A 1062 52.66 16.56 5.45
C GLY A 1062 52.54 18.09 5.38
N ASP A 1063 51.44 18.65 4.86
CA ASP A 1063 51.18 20.10 4.79
C ASP A 1063 50.58 20.58 6.14
N TYR A 1064 51.43 20.61 7.15
CA TYR A 1064 51.04 20.81 8.55
C TYR A 1064 50.64 22.25 8.88
N ASN A 1065 51.20 23.23 8.16
CA ASN A 1065 50.80 24.64 8.31
C ASN A 1065 49.51 24.99 7.53
N ASN A 1066 49.05 24.08 6.65
CA ASN A 1066 47.89 24.22 5.78
C ASN A 1066 47.99 25.36 4.73
N ASP A 1067 49.19 25.75 4.28
CA ASP A 1067 49.41 26.82 3.31
C ASP A 1067 49.24 26.41 1.83
N GLY A 1068 49.33 25.11 1.53
CA GLY A 1068 49.25 24.57 0.16
C GLY A 1068 50.60 24.11 -0.38
N SER A 1069 51.56 23.94 0.53
CA SER A 1069 52.89 23.44 0.31
C SER A 1069 53.25 22.42 1.38
N VAL A 1070 53.91 21.34 0.99
CA VAL A 1070 54.74 20.57 1.92
C VAL A 1070 56.16 21.10 1.79
N ASP A 1071 56.56 22.06 2.64
CA ASP A 1071 57.94 22.57 2.66
C ASP A 1071 58.56 22.73 4.07
N ALA A 1072 59.53 23.63 4.23
CA ALA A 1072 60.31 23.77 5.45
C ALA A 1072 59.53 24.47 6.59
N ALA A 1073 58.42 25.13 6.27
CA ALA A 1073 57.48 25.63 7.26
C ALA A 1073 56.80 24.48 8.04
N ASP A 1074 56.37 23.43 7.35
CA ASP A 1074 55.68 22.28 7.94
C ASP A 1074 56.58 21.46 8.85
N TYR A 1075 57.85 21.26 8.45
CA TYR A 1075 58.86 20.67 9.32
C TYR A 1075 58.99 21.41 10.67
N THR A 1076 58.79 22.73 10.66
CA THR A 1076 58.80 23.54 11.88
C THR A 1076 57.53 23.30 12.71
N VAL A 1077 56.36 23.21 12.09
CA VAL A 1077 55.10 22.84 12.79
C VAL A 1077 55.19 21.44 13.40
N TRP A 1078 55.69 20.44 12.67
CA TRP A 1078 55.94 19.09 13.19
C TRP A 1078 56.90 19.09 14.38
N ARG A 1079 58.09 19.64 14.19
CA ARG A 1079 59.17 19.64 15.19
C ARG A 1079 58.74 20.31 16.49
N ASP A 1080 57.99 21.40 16.40
CA ASP A 1080 57.60 22.20 17.57
C ASP A 1080 56.37 21.63 18.30
N ASN A 1081 55.70 20.61 17.74
CA ASN A 1081 54.61 19.84 18.36
C ASN A 1081 54.97 18.38 18.70
N LEU A 1082 56.23 17.96 18.46
CA LEU A 1082 56.69 16.58 18.61
C LEU A 1082 56.43 16.02 20.03
N GLY A 1083 55.66 14.92 20.10
CA GLY A 1083 55.20 14.27 21.32
C GLY A 1083 53.77 14.64 21.75
N ALA A 1084 53.01 15.39 20.94
CA ALA A 1084 51.59 15.65 21.20
C ALA A 1084 50.72 14.41 20.94
N ALA A 1085 49.74 14.15 21.81
CA ALA A 1085 48.92 12.93 21.80
C ALA A 1085 47.84 12.86 20.69
N ASN A 1086 47.79 13.84 19.79
CA ASN A 1086 47.00 13.82 18.54
C ASN A 1086 47.56 14.88 17.55
N GLU A 1087 47.20 14.75 16.28
CA GLU A 1087 47.68 15.59 15.17
C GLU A 1087 46.86 16.86 14.92
N ALA A 1088 46.03 17.34 15.87
CA ALA A 1088 45.26 18.57 15.68
C ALA A 1088 46.18 19.79 15.39
N ALA A 1089 47.40 19.79 15.96
CA ALA A 1089 48.42 20.79 15.69
C ALA A 1089 49.16 20.62 14.34
N LEU A 1090 48.96 19.50 13.65
CA LEU A 1090 49.43 19.23 12.28
C LEU A 1090 48.30 19.37 11.25
N SER A 1091 47.17 19.97 11.63
CA SER A 1091 45.94 20.01 10.81
C SER A 1091 45.41 18.62 10.40
N PHE A 1092 45.73 17.57 11.17
CA PHE A 1092 45.43 16.16 10.87
C PHE A 1092 46.03 15.61 9.56
N ASN A 1093 47.08 16.24 9.03
CA ASN A 1093 47.79 15.80 7.80
C ASN A 1093 48.92 14.78 8.05
N GLY A 1094 48.92 14.12 9.22
CA GLY A 1094 49.95 13.20 9.68
C GLY A 1094 49.73 11.76 9.25
N ASP A 1095 50.06 10.80 10.12
CA ASP A 1095 49.79 9.36 9.91
C ASP A 1095 48.68 8.76 10.79
N GLY A 1096 48.08 9.55 11.68
CA GLY A 1096 47.04 9.13 12.63
C GLY A 1096 47.55 8.57 13.97
N GLY A 1097 48.87 8.48 14.19
CA GLY A 1097 49.49 7.98 15.42
C GLY A 1097 49.57 8.98 16.60
N GLY A 1098 49.35 10.28 16.35
CA GLY A 1098 49.79 11.36 17.22
C GLY A 1098 51.23 11.80 16.93
N VAL A 1099 51.59 13.05 17.23
CA VAL A 1099 52.74 13.74 16.62
C VAL A 1099 54.07 13.06 16.96
N ASP A 1100 54.60 12.24 16.06
CA ASP A 1100 55.77 11.38 16.30
C ASP A 1100 56.74 11.28 15.10
N GLN A 1101 57.53 10.21 15.00
CA GLN A 1101 58.49 9.98 13.93
C GLN A 1101 57.83 9.58 12.59
N GLY A 1102 56.61 9.03 12.59
CA GLY A 1102 55.82 8.67 11.41
C GLY A 1102 55.43 9.88 10.58
N ASP A 1103 54.95 10.94 11.22
CA ASP A 1103 54.68 12.25 10.59
C ASP A 1103 55.89 12.78 9.81
N TYR A 1104 57.08 12.78 10.41
CA TYR A 1104 58.28 13.22 9.71
C TYR A 1104 58.53 12.38 8.45
N GLU A 1105 58.17 11.09 8.44
CA GLU A 1105 58.25 10.25 7.25
C GLU A 1105 57.19 10.66 6.21
N VAL A 1106 55.97 11.03 6.62
CA VAL A 1106 54.89 11.56 5.75
C VAL A 1106 55.30 12.90 5.12
N TRP A 1107 55.74 13.86 5.92
CA TRP A 1107 56.29 15.14 5.46
C TRP A 1107 57.47 14.95 4.50
N ARG A 1108 58.44 14.11 4.87
CA ARG A 1108 59.64 13.85 4.06
C ARG A 1108 59.30 13.19 2.71
N GLN A 1109 58.25 12.37 2.65
CA GLN A 1109 57.79 11.74 1.41
C GLN A 1109 57.08 12.72 0.47
N ASN A 1110 56.38 13.72 1.03
CA ASN A 1110 55.61 14.70 0.26
C ASN A 1110 56.34 16.03 0.03
N PHE A 1111 57.50 16.25 0.67
CA PHE A 1111 58.26 17.51 0.60
C PHE A 1111 58.54 17.96 -0.84
N GLY A 1112 58.04 19.15 -1.19
CA GLY A 1112 58.06 19.72 -2.54
C GLY A 1112 56.73 19.65 -3.28
N ASN A 1113 55.75 18.87 -2.80
CA ASN A 1113 54.38 18.93 -3.27
C ASN A 1113 53.77 20.30 -2.95
N LYS A 1114 53.10 20.92 -3.92
CA LYS A 1114 52.39 22.20 -3.79
C LYS A 1114 51.12 22.18 -4.63
N VAL A 1115 50.06 22.84 -4.18
CA VAL A 1115 48.81 22.96 -4.95
C VAL A 1115 49.09 23.76 -6.24
N PRO A 1116 48.72 23.26 -7.43
CA PRO A 1116 48.84 24.05 -8.66
C PRO A 1116 47.97 25.30 -8.58
N MET A 1117 48.58 26.49 -8.65
CA MET A 1117 47.81 27.75 -8.65
C MET A 1117 46.94 27.83 -9.91
N PHE A 1118 45.64 27.62 -9.75
CA PHE A 1118 44.65 27.95 -10.77
C PHE A 1118 44.60 29.47 -10.96
N ILE A 1119 45.12 29.93 -12.10
CA ILE A 1119 45.05 31.35 -12.47
C ILE A 1119 43.61 31.65 -12.89
N THR A 1120 42.79 32.11 -11.96
CA THR A 1120 41.43 32.56 -12.26
C THR A 1120 41.50 33.76 -13.20
N SER A 1121 41.17 33.56 -14.47
CA SER A 1121 41.09 34.63 -15.45
C SER A 1121 39.82 35.44 -15.21
N ALA A 1122 39.87 36.33 -14.22
CA ALA A 1122 38.82 37.31 -13.96
C ALA A 1122 38.61 38.15 -15.22
N VAL A 1123 37.51 37.89 -15.95
CA VAL A 1123 37.06 38.70 -17.09
C VAL A 1123 36.41 39.95 -16.51
N PRO A 1124 36.99 41.16 -16.66
CA PRO A 1124 36.36 42.36 -16.14
C PRO A 1124 35.31 42.82 -17.14
N GLU A 1125 34.02 42.69 -16.81
CA GLU A 1125 32.97 43.30 -17.62
C GLU A 1125 33.11 44.84 -17.61
N PRO A 1126 32.98 45.51 -18.76
CA PRO A 1126 33.30 46.93 -18.86
C PRO A 1126 32.19 47.81 -18.29
N ALA A 1127 32.46 48.43 -17.14
CA ALA A 1127 31.66 49.55 -16.64
C ALA A 1127 31.58 50.67 -17.70
N SER A 1128 30.36 51.14 -17.98
CA SER A 1128 30.13 52.15 -19.02
C SER A 1128 30.39 53.58 -18.52
N LEU A 1129 31.16 54.37 -19.28
CA LEU A 1129 30.98 55.84 -19.47
C LEU A 1129 31.97 56.44 -20.49
N GLY A 1130 31.54 57.49 -21.19
CA GLY A 1130 32.04 57.92 -22.52
C GLY A 1130 33.39 58.65 -22.60
N GLY A 1131 33.91 58.78 -23.83
CA GLY A 1131 35.33 59.17 -24.04
C GLY A 1131 35.80 59.68 -25.42
N VAL A 1132 34.95 60.31 -26.26
CA VAL A 1132 35.33 61.45 -27.14
C VAL A 1132 36.45 61.30 -28.24
N LEU A 1133 36.04 61.51 -29.52
CA LEU A 1133 36.77 62.02 -30.72
C LEU A 1133 37.62 61.11 -31.68
N ILE A 1134 37.37 61.35 -32.99
CA ILE A 1134 38.31 61.42 -34.16
C ILE A 1134 38.86 60.11 -34.78
N VAL A 1135 38.89 59.89 -36.12
CA VAL A 1135 38.16 60.48 -37.28
C VAL A 1135 38.41 59.65 -38.58
N LEU A 1136 37.55 59.79 -39.62
CA LEU A 1136 37.71 59.30 -41.03
C LEU A 1136 37.73 57.75 -41.24
N ALA A 1137 37.27 57.17 -42.36
CA ALA A 1137 36.50 57.66 -43.51
C ALA A 1137 35.75 56.50 -44.22
N CYS A 1138 34.73 56.82 -45.05
CA CYS A 1138 34.28 56.13 -46.28
C CYS A 1138 34.03 54.59 -46.31
N SER A 1139 33.01 54.06 -46.99
CA SER A 1139 32.03 54.66 -47.92
C SER A 1139 30.86 53.72 -48.27
N THR A 1140 29.72 54.29 -48.67
CA THR A 1140 28.63 53.72 -49.53
C THR A 1140 27.99 52.38 -49.12
N ALA A 1141 26.74 52.36 -48.60
CA ALA A 1141 25.45 52.45 -49.34
C ALA A 1141 25.05 51.14 -50.08
N ARG A 1142 23.79 50.66 -50.06
CA ARG A 1142 22.51 51.37 -50.34
C ARG A 1142 21.27 50.67 -49.73
N ARG A 1143 20.27 51.49 -49.32
CA ARG A 1143 18.78 51.33 -49.29
C ARG A 1143 18.14 49.91 -49.38
N GLY A 1144 17.10 49.56 -48.60
CA GLY A 1144 16.37 50.27 -47.52
C GLY A 1144 14.86 49.89 -47.41
N ARG A 1145 14.09 50.59 -46.53
CA ARG A 1145 12.61 50.49 -46.25
C ARG A 1145 12.14 49.17 -45.58
N ARG A 1146 11.78 49.06 -44.28
CA ARG A 1146 10.75 49.76 -43.44
C ARG A 1146 9.35 49.87 -44.08
N PRO A 1147 8.21 49.76 -43.36
CA PRO A 1147 8.03 49.62 -41.89
C PRO A 1147 6.87 48.68 -41.40
N GLN A 1148 6.58 48.69 -40.08
CA GLN A 1148 5.31 48.35 -39.38
C GLN A 1148 4.82 46.87 -39.39
N ALA A 1149 4.07 46.37 -38.39
CA ALA A 1149 3.80 46.82 -37.00
C ALA A 1149 3.12 45.68 -36.18
N SER A 1150 2.98 45.90 -34.86
CA SER A 1150 2.00 45.28 -33.94
C SER A 1150 2.02 43.76 -33.74
N CYS A 1151 2.73 43.29 -32.71
CA CYS A 1151 2.17 43.11 -31.37
C CYS A 1151 3.27 43.29 -30.31
#